data_AF-A0A1H2YX81-F1
#
_entry.id   AF-A0A1H2YX81-F1
#
_cell.length_a   1.000
_cell.length_b   1.000
_cell.length_c   1.000
_cell.angle_alpha   90.00
_cell.angle_beta   90.00
_cell.angle_gamma   90.00
#
_symmetry.space_group_name_H-M   'P 1'
#
loop_
_entity.id
_entity.type
_entity.pdbx_description
1 polymer ?
#
loop_
_entity_poly.entity_id
_entity_poly.type
_entity_poly.pdbx_seq_one_letter_code
_entity_poly.pdbx_strand_id
1 'polypeptide(L)'
;MSFRPLRRIVMASLAFALLGGIVQPAAAAAVPALAAAPADDPGPQPTPIWDGSTGLPDLGDPRFRQIVADNAELADDIEVREAAAAALAGGRQAIMDFLDTGLDIAKQKAAARKAEQARQDRAKIEPLRGTGGPYLRSEVDRVLAGTDTDRAQFLLYGKQIAEQRDAQVTQGIADLAAQNRSRVEMLVGVAGPEVKKAAQAALAAGDGAIADFLANGYLVAAKKDADAREQFLKDEEERQKAAEQLSELAKKAARAAEARRQLMIAHGNGIRALQRSSNALVLAGNEARKAAQILAANKAGGQHPADAFNGVKAEVARQLGYAQQAAADAQQASAQAKVQADILVDTGLTYGVQWATMAQGMAEAGRAAQLAAETASHAIDATAFTDAARNAQEEAERHAAEAVKWREHAEEHARAAAKIAEAARVQADAARDAAARTKAARQAAEAAEARAWAAAERTRNARIVAENEAAKAAAARRVAEQQRAVAAAARARAQQQAAVAHAARGQADYQASIATAARQSADQQDAISAQAETNARREEQNAANARNAAAVANHQNDAKEARARSLESLAASARGTANERAAQDAANRARSDAGAANNAAGAARNAANVASGAAAGARSAATEAGRAAARARAAAAAAAAAAARANQAARVAEAEAAATHRAAMEAEAAAADATANETQAAEAARSATALAEQAASEALQSLQAAERTKAEADAASTEAVSAATQASLAVQAASAAKASSQAITDPANTAIVIVAPYTNEDIGADFVTRVANQATAVGAEQAAAARQRADEALAAAKAAADAAARAAAEVKPAFEAAAAAAKSSADAARAAADAQQSAAEAAVDGAAARAASSRAGQADAQARQDAILARRAANAANNDAAIAGRNAAAATRDASIARSAANAAAADAAAAQGAASRAESEAAAATAAADSAQRHAEGAAEAAKNALASARDAQKQADDAEARARAEIERAEEERRKAGQPGSNIRELYTVGHLVETKDNLPLYYTTAEDVRRELMRCFNCSFPIDGAPAHYPAPGEQIQLSACLPYLGFICQDAPVRAYDLPLVNGKWQGFYFIAQDGHFDGAGSVVEFRFFQNSQGMLVVQVTGKVNDPAAPDWLNEYAADSKWHDFSIALGENIHTHR
;
A
#
# COMPACT_ATOMS: atom_id res chain seq x y z
N MET A 1 -53.39 -66.98 46.30
CA MET A 1 -53.38 -66.00 47.40
C MET A 1 -53.19 -64.60 46.80
N SER A 2 -53.81 -63.50 47.26
CA SER A 2 -54.98 -63.38 48.14
C SER A 2 -55.63 -61.98 48.02
N PHE A 3 -56.95 -61.97 47.76
CA PHE A 3 -57.97 -61.02 48.27
C PHE A 3 -57.93 -59.49 48.01
N ARG A 4 -58.86 -59.07 47.12
CA ARG A 4 -59.85 -57.95 47.25
C ARG A 4 -60.28 -57.65 48.71
N PRO A 5 -60.75 -56.42 49.10
CA PRO A 5 -62.15 -56.01 48.78
C PRO A 5 -62.64 -54.52 48.88
N LEU A 6 -63.58 -54.12 47.97
CA LEU A 6 -64.86 -53.37 48.20
C LEU A 6 -64.80 -51.91 48.82
N ARG A 7 -65.81 -51.00 48.92
CA ARG A 7 -67.29 -50.83 48.70
C ARG A 7 -67.58 -49.27 48.76
N ARG A 8 -68.72 -48.61 48.43
CA ARG A 8 -70.03 -48.91 47.78
C ARG A 8 -70.76 -47.63 47.25
N ILE A 9 -71.23 -47.68 46.00
CA ILE A 9 -72.50 -47.17 45.38
C ILE A 9 -73.55 -46.40 46.25
N VAL A 10 -74.15 -45.29 45.73
CA VAL A 10 -75.61 -45.05 45.46
C VAL A 10 -75.95 -43.56 45.18
N MET A 11 -76.84 -43.32 44.19
CA MET A 11 -77.58 -42.08 43.88
C MET A 11 -78.98 -42.45 43.34
N ALA A 12 -79.96 -41.54 43.38
CA ALA A 12 -81.35 -41.76 42.93
C ALA A 12 -81.97 -40.48 42.31
N SER A 13 -83.15 -40.59 41.68
CA SER A 13 -83.57 -39.70 40.56
C SER A 13 -85.02 -39.17 40.64
N LEU A 14 -85.36 -38.25 39.71
CA LEU A 14 -86.72 -37.94 39.17
C LEU A 14 -87.66 -37.07 40.06
N ALA A 15 -88.64 -36.29 39.54
CA ALA A 15 -89.19 -36.10 38.18
C ALA A 15 -89.97 -34.76 37.99
N PHE A 16 -90.56 -34.57 36.79
CA PHE A 16 -91.69 -33.70 36.38
C PHE A 16 -91.44 -32.32 35.73
N ALA A 17 -92.47 -31.87 34.98
CA ALA A 17 -92.35 -31.53 33.54
C ALA A 17 -93.60 -30.79 32.94
N LEU A 18 -93.40 -30.15 31.77
CA LEU A 18 -94.41 -29.65 30.77
C LEU A 18 -95.38 -28.52 31.22
N LEU A 19 -95.97 -27.67 30.34
CA LEU A 19 -95.87 -27.44 28.87
C LEU A 19 -95.24 -26.02 28.62
N GLY A 20 -95.34 -25.24 27.50
CA GLY A 20 -95.96 -25.25 26.15
C GLY A 20 -95.93 -23.80 25.56
N GLY A 21 -96.15 -23.47 24.28
CA GLY A 21 -96.40 -24.25 23.05
C GLY A 21 -96.86 -23.35 21.86
N ILE A 22 -97.37 -23.98 20.77
CA ILE A 22 -98.09 -23.46 19.57
C ILE A 22 -97.33 -22.69 18.45
N VAL A 23 -97.68 -23.07 17.19
CA VAL A 23 -97.51 -22.43 15.86
C VAL A 23 -96.26 -22.75 15.01
N GLN A 24 -96.50 -22.90 13.70
CA GLN A 24 -95.64 -23.34 12.56
C GLN A 24 -95.30 -22.14 11.63
N PRO A 25 -94.44 -22.22 10.57
CA PRO A 25 -94.21 -23.35 9.64
C PRO A 25 -92.73 -23.60 9.23
N ALA A 26 -92.51 -24.32 8.11
CA ALA A 26 -91.21 -24.87 7.69
C ALA A 26 -90.78 -24.47 6.27
N ALA A 27 -89.46 -24.51 6.01
CA ALA A 27 -88.84 -24.78 4.70
C ALA A 27 -87.35 -25.17 4.87
N ALA A 28 -86.79 -25.91 3.91
CA ALA A 28 -85.43 -26.47 3.98
C ALA A 28 -84.35 -25.57 3.34
N ALA A 29 -83.06 -25.80 3.67
CA ALA A 29 -82.02 -26.25 2.71
C ALA A 29 -80.56 -26.24 3.25
N ALA A 30 -79.74 -27.10 2.62
CA ALA A 30 -78.28 -27.01 2.43
C ALA A 30 -77.27 -27.25 3.59
N VAL A 31 -76.18 -27.94 3.22
CA VAL A 31 -74.92 -28.13 3.97
C VAL A 31 -73.83 -27.19 3.40
N PRO A 32 -72.72 -26.88 4.12
CA PRO A 32 -71.47 -27.64 3.86
C PRO A 32 -70.41 -27.74 5.01
N ALA A 33 -69.59 -28.79 4.91
CA ALA A 33 -68.13 -28.94 5.13
C ALA A 33 -67.32 -28.27 6.30
N LEU A 34 -66.43 -29.10 6.89
CA LEU A 34 -65.00 -28.94 7.31
C LEU A 34 -64.40 -27.56 7.70
N ALA A 35 -63.37 -27.45 8.57
CA ALA A 35 -62.76 -28.33 9.60
C ALA A 35 -61.60 -27.59 10.33
N ALA A 36 -61.31 -27.89 11.61
CA ALA A 36 -60.05 -27.54 12.31
C ALA A 36 -59.84 -28.37 13.61
N ALA A 37 -58.60 -28.41 14.13
CA ALA A 37 -58.13 -29.12 15.36
C ALA A 37 -57.00 -28.25 16.02
N PRO A 38 -56.22 -28.62 17.08
CA PRO A 38 -56.10 -29.89 17.84
C PRO A 38 -55.86 -29.77 19.40
N ALA A 39 -55.39 -30.87 20.04
CA ALA A 39 -54.63 -30.97 21.32
C ALA A 39 -55.31 -30.70 22.71
N ASP A 40 -54.92 -31.31 23.85
CA ASP A 40 -54.09 -32.53 24.13
C ASP A 40 -54.18 -33.04 25.61
N ASP A 41 -54.13 -34.38 25.79
CA ASP A 41 -53.66 -35.23 26.96
C ASP A 41 -54.22 -35.00 28.42
N PRO A 42 -54.01 -35.86 29.48
CA PRO A 42 -52.98 -36.90 29.74
C PRO A 42 -53.44 -38.37 29.99
N GLY A 43 -52.50 -39.33 29.84
CA GLY A 43 -52.65 -40.80 30.10
C GLY A 43 -52.48 -41.27 31.58
N PRO A 44 -51.71 -42.35 31.92
CA PRO A 44 -50.87 -43.25 31.09
C PRO A 44 -50.73 -44.75 31.54
N GLN A 45 -49.86 -45.52 30.83
CA GLN A 45 -49.18 -46.80 31.18
C GLN A 45 -49.94 -48.16 31.15
N PRO A 46 -49.25 -49.35 31.06
CA PRO A 46 -47.80 -49.61 30.85
C PRO A 46 -47.45 -50.50 29.62
N THR A 47 -46.14 -50.68 29.35
CA THR A 47 -45.53 -51.35 28.19
C THR A 47 -45.20 -52.85 28.37
N PRO A 48 -45.20 -53.66 27.29
CA PRO A 48 -44.28 -54.78 27.08
C PRO A 48 -43.03 -54.36 26.27
N ILE A 49 -41.87 -54.95 26.55
CA ILE A 49 -40.61 -54.77 25.81
C ILE A 49 -40.54 -55.80 24.66
N TRP A 50 -40.04 -55.41 23.49
CA TRP A 50 -39.78 -56.32 22.38
C TRP A 50 -38.57 -55.87 21.54
N ASP A 51 -37.96 -56.81 20.80
CA ASP A 51 -36.53 -56.80 20.45
C ASP A 51 -36.22 -56.67 18.95
N GLY A 52 -37.12 -56.07 18.17
CA GLY A 52 -36.84 -55.57 16.82
C GLY A 52 -36.47 -56.64 15.77
N SER A 53 -36.75 -57.91 16.05
CA SER A 53 -36.25 -59.06 15.28
C SER A 53 -37.33 -59.85 14.51
N THR A 54 -38.61 -59.57 14.75
CA THR A 54 -39.77 -60.22 14.11
C THR A 54 -40.85 -59.20 13.74
N GLY A 55 -41.71 -59.53 12.78
CA GLY A 55 -42.78 -58.63 12.32
C GLY A 55 -44.08 -58.82 13.11
N LEU A 56 -44.85 -57.75 13.31
CA LEU A 56 -46.23 -57.88 13.82
C LEU A 56 -47.11 -58.62 12.80
N PRO A 57 -48.04 -59.50 13.24
CA PRO A 57 -49.00 -60.14 12.35
C PRO A 57 -49.94 -59.13 11.67
N ASP A 58 -50.28 -59.39 10.40
CA ASP A 58 -51.34 -58.66 9.70
C ASP A 58 -52.72 -59.01 10.29
N LEU A 59 -53.23 -58.12 11.13
CA LEU A 59 -54.52 -58.27 11.84
C LEU A 59 -55.75 -58.06 10.93
N GLY A 60 -55.58 -57.60 9.69
CA GLY A 60 -56.67 -57.23 8.78
C GLY A 60 -57.33 -55.88 9.09
N ASP A 61 -58.26 -55.44 8.23
CA ASP A 61 -58.99 -54.17 8.41
C ASP A 61 -59.84 -54.24 9.70
N PRO A 62 -59.64 -53.33 10.68
CA PRO A 62 -60.41 -53.28 11.92
C PRO A 62 -61.94 -53.23 11.72
N ARG A 63 -62.41 -52.69 10.59
CA ARG A 63 -63.84 -52.57 10.29
C ARG A 63 -64.55 -53.92 10.22
N PHE A 64 -63.93 -54.93 9.61
CA PHE A 64 -64.51 -56.27 9.55
C PHE A 64 -64.59 -56.90 10.95
N ARG A 65 -63.57 -56.66 11.79
CA ARG A 65 -63.57 -57.11 13.19
C ARG A 65 -64.68 -56.44 14.01
N GLN A 66 -64.97 -55.15 13.78
CA GLN A 66 -66.09 -54.46 14.43
C GLN A 66 -67.45 -55.02 14.01
N ILE A 67 -67.69 -55.24 12.70
CA ILE A 67 -68.96 -55.77 12.21
C ILE A 67 -69.28 -57.15 12.83
N VAL A 68 -68.27 -58.00 13.04
CA VAL A 68 -68.46 -59.27 13.73
C VAL A 68 -68.63 -59.09 15.25
N ALA A 69 -67.99 -58.10 15.89
CA ALA A 69 -68.24 -57.74 17.28
C ALA A 69 -69.69 -57.30 17.52
N ASP A 70 -70.22 -56.44 16.64
CA ASP A 70 -71.62 -55.99 16.70
C ASP A 70 -72.59 -57.19 16.58
N ASN A 71 -72.28 -58.19 15.74
CA ASN A 71 -73.08 -59.42 15.64
C ASN A 71 -72.91 -60.35 16.86
N ALA A 72 -71.77 -60.31 17.56
CA ALA A 72 -71.53 -61.09 18.77
C ALA A 72 -72.27 -60.53 20.00
N GLU A 73 -72.38 -59.20 20.11
CA GLU A 73 -73.08 -58.54 21.22
C GLU A 73 -74.58 -58.33 20.97
N LEU A 74 -74.97 -57.89 19.75
CA LEU A 74 -76.29 -57.27 19.51
C LEU A 74 -77.26 -58.11 18.66
N ALA A 75 -76.85 -59.24 18.07
CA ALA A 75 -77.78 -60.08 17.32
C ALA A 75 -78.81 -60.74 18.25
N ASP A 76 -80.11 -60.70 17.93
CA ASP A 76 -81.17 -61.30 18.76
C ASP A 76 -81.00 -62.82 18.94
N ASP A 77 -80.59 -63.52 17.88
CA ASP A 77 -80.44 -64.97 17.86
C ASP A 77 -79.10 -65.43 18.43
N ILE A 78 -79.19 -66.36 19.39
CA ILE A 78 -78.05 -66.88 20.13
C ILE A 78 -77.05 -67.61 19.22
N GLU A 79 -77.52 -68.33 18.20
CA GLU A 79 -76.63 -68.99 17.22
C GLU A 79 -75.80 -67.99 16.40
N VAL A 80 -76.32 -66.78 16.17
CA VAL A 80 -75.58 -65.71 15.48
C VAL A 80 -74.54 -65.10 16.41
N ARG A 81 -74.91 -64.81 17.68
CA ARG A 81 -73.97 -64.30 18.69
C ARG A 81 -72.82 -65.28 18.95
N GLU A 82 -73.11 -66.57 19.13
CA GLU A 82 -72.11 -67.60 19.40
C GLU A 82 -71.17 -67.83 18.21
N ALA A 83 -71.70 -67.86 16.98
CA ALA A 83 -70.88 -67.99 15.77
C ALA A 83 -69.99 -66.75 15.54
N ALA A 84 -70.50 -65.54 15.78
CA ALA A 84 -69.73 -64.30 15.70
C ALA A 84 -68.62 -64.24 16.78
N ALA A 85 -68.94 -64.62 18.02
CA ALA A 85 -67.97 -64.69 19.11
C ALA A 85 -66.82 -65.68 18.81
N ALA A 86 -67.14 -66.84 18.23
CA ALA A 86 -66.15 -67.82 17.79
C ALA A 86 -65.26 -67.26 16.65
N ALA A 87 -65.85 -66.54 15.68
CA ALA A 87 -65.12 -65.93 14.58
C ALA A 87 -64.11 -64.86 15.06
N LEU A 88 -64.48 -64.02 16.03
CA LEU A 88 -63.59 -63.03 16.64
C LEU A 88 -62.37 -63.66 17.32
N ALA A 89 -62.56 -64.82 17.96
CA ALA A 89 -61.48 -65.58 18.58
C ALA A 89 -60.55 -66.25 17.55
N GLY A 90 -61.07 -66.64 16.37
CA GLY A 90 -60.33 -67.33 15.32
C GLY A 90 -59.41 -66.46 14.44
N GLY A 91 -59.40 -65.14 14.62
CA GLY A 91 -58.55 -64.23 13.86
C GLY A 91 -59.06 -63.92 12.44
N ARG A 92 -58.21 -63.31 11.59
CA ARG A 92 -58.64 -62.70 10.32
C ARG A 92 -59.38 -63.66 9.38
N GLN A 93 -58.91 -64.90 9.22
CA GLN A 93 -59.58 -65.85 8.32
C GLN A 93 -60.98 -66.19 8.84
N ALA A 94 -61.12 -66.54 10.11
CA ALA A 94 -62.42 -66.87 10.71
C ALA A 94 -63.42 -65.70 10.70
N ILE A 95 -62.93 -64.46 10.80
CA ILE A 95 -63.74 -63.23 10.62
C ILE A 95 -64.28 -63.14 9.20
N MET A 96 -63.46 -63.39 8.16
CA MET A 96 -63.91 -63.37 6.78
C MET A 96 -64.82 -64.55 6.46
N ASP A 97 -64.48 -65.77 6.88
CA ASP A 97 -65.31 -66.98 6.70
C ASP A 97 -66.72 -66.78 7.30
N PHE A 98 -66.80 -66.10 8.45
CA PHE A 98 -68.06 -65.73 9.08
C PHE A 98 -68.83 -64.68 8.28
N LEU A 99 -68.17 -63.63 7.78
CA LEU A 99 -68.84 -62.59 6.97
C LEU A 99 -69.31 -63.11 5.60
N ASP A 100 -68.53 -63.99 4.95
CA ASP A 100 -68.84 -64.53 3.62
C ASP A 100 -69.94 -65.62 3.66
N THR A 101 -69.96 -66.48 4.70
CA THR A 101 -70.95 -67.58 4.79
C THR A 101 -71.44 -67.90 6.20
N GLY A 102 -70.59 -67.80 7.23
CA GLY A 102 -70.92 -68.25 8.58
C GLY A 102 -72.11 -67.51 9.23
N LEU A 103 -72.28 -66.23 8.92
CA LEU A 103 -73.39 -65.40 9.39
C LEU A 103 -74.74 -65.90 8.85
N ASP A 104 -74.81 -66.24 7.57
CA ASP A 104 -76.03 -66.76 6.97
C ASP A 104 -76.28 -68.23 7.33
N ILE A 105 -75.23 -69.04 7.55
CA ILE A 105 -75.35 -70.38 8.15
C ILE A 105 -75.90 -70.27 9.59
N ALA A 106 -75.45 -69.30 10.37
CA ALA A 106 -75.94 -69.06 11.73
C ALA A 106 -77.39 -68.58 11.75
N LYS A 107 -77.76 -67.64 10.86
CA LYS A 107 -79.15 -67.21 10.66
C LYS A 107 -80.04 -68.36 10.17
N GLN A 108 -79.56 -69.22 9.27
CA GLN A 108 -80.30 -70.42 8.84
C GLN A 108 -80.50 -71.41 9.99
N LYS A 109 -79.52 -71.62 10.87
CA LYS A 109 -79.67 -72.43 12.09
C LYS A 109 -80.70 -71.83 13.05
N ALA A 110 -80.63 -70.52 13.31
CA ALA A 110 -81.61 -69.83 14.15
C ALA A 110 -83.03 -69.86 13.56
N ALA A 111 -83.16 -69.66 12.24
CA ALA A 111 -84.42 -69.80 11.52
C ALA A 111 -84.94 -71.25 11.56
N ALA A 112 -84.07 -72.25 11.46
CA ALA A 112 -84.44 -73.66 11.60
C ALA A 112 -84.90 -74.01 13.03
N ARG A 113 -84.23 -73.49 14.08
CA ARG A 113 -84.71 -73.61 15.47
C ARG A 113 -86.07 -72.92 15.64
N LYS A 114 -86.24 -71.70 15.13
CA LYS A 114 -87.50 -70.94 15.21
C LYS A 114 -88.63 -71.67 14.47
N ALA A 115 -88.37 -72.19 13.28
CA ALA A 115 -89.33 -72.98 12.51
C ALA A 115 -89.66 -74.33 13.19
N GLU A 116 -88.69 -75.00 13.80
CA GLU A 116 -88.93 -76.23 14.57
C GLU A 116 -89.73 -75.96 15.84
N GLN A 117 -89.41 -74.89 16.58
CA GLN A 117 -90.20 -74.44 17.73
C GLN A 117 -91.64 -74.11 17.32
N ALA A 118 -91.82 -73.39 16.20
CA ALA A 118 -93.13 -73.12 15.62
C ALA A 118 -93.89 -74.39 15.21
N ARG A 119 -93.22 -75.39 14.62
CA ARG A 119 -93.81 -76.72 14.37
C ARG A 119 -94.24 -77.40 15.65
N GLN A 120 -93.39 -77.43 16.67
CA GLN A 120 -93.69 -78.08 17.95
C GLN A 120 -94.81 -77.38 18.70
N ASP A 121 -94.84 -76.05 18.72
CA ASP A 121 -95.87 -75.28 19.41
C ASP A 121 -97.21 -75.37 18.66
N ARG A 122 -97.20 -75.33 17.33
CA ARG A 122 -98.40 -75.70 16.54
C ARG A 122 -98.84 -77.13 16.83
N ALA A 123 -97.92 -78.10 16.89
CA ALA A 123 -98.24 -79.51 17.17
C ALA A 123 -98.72 -79.77 18.62
N LYS A 124 -98.47 -78.86 19.56
CA LYS A 124 -99.06 -78.88 20.92
C LYS A 124 -100.47 -78.28 20.95
N ILE A 125 -100.84 -77.42 20.00
CA ILE A 125 -102.11 -76.68 19.97
C ILE A 125 -103.12 -77.31 18.99
N GLU A 126 -102.68 -77.85 17.85
CA GLU A 126 -103.59 -78.51 16.88
C GLU A 126 -104.36 -79.70 17.50
N PRO A 127 -103.82 -80.50 18.45
CA PRO A 127 -104.59 -81.49 19.22
C PRO A 127 -105.62 -80.91 20.21
N LEU A 128 -105.52 -79.62 20.56
CA LEU A 128 -106.52 -78.93 21.39
C LEU A 128 -107.70 -78.42 20.55
N ARG A 129 -107.62 -78.49 19.21
CA ARG A 129 -108.64 -77.96 18.29
C ARG A 129 -109.96 -78.72 18.44
N GLY A 130 -111.04 -77.99 18.71
CA GLY A 130 -112.34 -78.57 19.04
C GLY A 130 -112.48 -79.12 20.48
N THR A 131 -111.41 -79.07 21.29
CA THR A 131 -111.45 -79.48 22.71
C THR A 131 -111.79 -78.30 23.64
N GLY A 132 -112.15 -78.59 24.90
CA GLY A 132 -112.61 -77.58 25.86
C GLY A 132 -114.05 -77.13 25.61
N GLY A 133 -114.44 -75.99 26.20
CA GLY A 133 -115.73 -75.34 26.00
C GLY A 133 -115.68 -74.28 24.88
N PRO A 134 -116.69 -73.40 24.78
CA PRO A 134 -116.77 -72.42 23.70
C PRO A 134 -115.58 -71.43 23.67
N TYR A 135 -115.03 -71.04 24.83
CA TYR A 135 -113.94 -70.07 24.89
C TYR A 135 -112.62 -70.71 24.45
N LEU A 136 -112.24 -71.87 24.98
CA LEU A 136 -111.01 -72.57 24.57
C LEU A 136 -111.06 -72.96 23.09
N ARG A 137 -112.20 -73.41 22.56
CA ARG A 137 -112.34 -73.69 21.12
C ARG A 137 -112.09 -72.44 20.28
N SER A 138 -112.76 -71.33 20.60
CA SER A 138 -112.60 -70.08 19.85
C SER A 138 -111.17 -69.54 19.88
N GLU A 139 -110.49 -69.66 21.02
CA GLU A 139 -109.12 -69.16 21.19
C GLU A 139 -108.09 -70.10 20.53
N VAL A 140 -108.29 -71.43 20.59
CA VAL A 140 -107.46 -72.39 19.84
C VAL A 140 -107.60 -72.18 18.33
N ASP A 141 -108.82 -72.00 17.81
CA ASP A 141 -109.03 -71.72 16.38
C ASP A 141 -108.41 -70.36 15.97
N ARG A 142 -108.52 -69.32 16.81
CA ARG A 142 -107.83 -68.02 16.60
C ARG A 142 -106.32 -68.20 16.51
N VAL A 143 -105.74 -68.97 17.42
CA VAL A 143 -104.29 -69.16 17.56
C VAL A 143 -103.70 -70.08 16.48
N LEU A 144 -104.46 -71.07 16.01
CA LEU A 144 -104.05 -71.92 14.88
C LEU A 144 -104.15 -71.20 13.53
N ALA A 145 -105.02 -70.21 13.42
CA ALA A 145 -105.06 -69.27 12.29
C ALA A 145 -104.01 -68.13 12.40
N GLY A 146 -103.50 -67.87 13.60
CA GLY A 146 -102.60 -66.74 13.91
C GLY A 146 -101.13 -66.96 13.56
N THR A 147 -100.27 -66.12 14.14
CA THR A 147 -98.81 -66.17 13.99
C THR A 147 -98.16 -67.22 14.91
N ASP A 148 -96.87 -67.48 14.73
CA ASP A 148 -96.13 -68.35 15.65
C ASP A 148 -95.95 -67.72 17.04
N THR A 149 -95.98 -66.39 17.12
CA THR A 149 -96.01 -65.65 18.40
C THR A 149 -97.34 -65.84 19.12
N ASP A 150 -98.49 -65.83 18.42
CA ASP A 150 -99.79 -66.17 19.01
C ASP A 150 -99.77 -67.59 19.61
N ARG A 151 -99.18 -68.55 18.89
CA ARG A 151 -99.03 -69.95 19.34
C ARG A 151 -98.18 -70.06 20.61
N ALA A 152 -97.01 -69.42 20.64
CA ALA A 152 -96.14 -69.42 21.81
C ALA A 152 -96.83 -68.76 23.03
N GLN A 153 -97.49 -67.62 22.84
CA GLN A 153 -98.19 -66.91 23.93
C GLN A 153 -99.41 -67.68 24.46
N PHE A 154 -100.15 -68.36 23.59
CA PHE A 154 -101.27 -69.21 24.01
C PHE A 154 -100.82 -70.38 24.89
N LEU A 155 -99.70 -71.04 24.57
CA LEU A 155 -99.12 -72.09 25.40
C LEU A 155 -98.53 -71.56 26.72
N LEU A 156 -98.04 -70.32 26.74
CA LEU A 156 -97.48 -69.67 27.93
C LEU A 156 -98.55 -69.20 28.93
N TYR A 157 -99.70 -68.71 28.47
CA TYR A 157 -100.77 -68.24 29.37
C TYR A 157 -102.19 -68.30 28.79
N GLY A 158 -102.37 -68.13 27.47
CA GLY A 158 -103.71 -68.00 26.87
C GLY A 158 -104.64 -69.21 27.10
N LYS A 159 -104.09 -70.43 27.04
CA LYS A 159 -104.82 -71.68 27.30
C LYS A 159 -105.50 -71.66 28.67
N GLN A 160 -104.76 -71.33 29.73
CA GLN A 160 -105.23 -71.40 31.11
C GLN A 160 -106.36 -70.40 31.40
N ILE A 161 -106.31 -69.22 30.76
CA ILE A 161 -107.34 -68.18 30.85
C ILE A 161 -108.64 -68.63 30.16
N ALA A 162 -108.54 -69.31 29.01
CA ALA A 162 -109.69 -69.84 28.30
C ALA A 162 -110.33 -71.03 29.03
N GLU A 163 -109.52 -71.96 29.56
CA GLU A 163 -110.00 -73.08 30.39
C GLU A 163 -110.73 -72.61 31.66
N GLN A 164 -110.27 -71.53 32.32
CA GLN A 164 -110.98 -70.94 33.46
C GLN A 164 -112.36 -70.36 33.09
N ARG A 165 -112.50 -69.75 31.91
CA ARG A 165 -113.79 -69.22 31.43
C ARG A 165 -114.77 -70.31 31.04
N ASP A 166 -114.29 -71.39 30.43
CA ASP A 166 -115.11 -72.56 30.11
C ASP A 166 -115.59 -73.31 31.36
N ALA A 167 -114.74 -73.42 32.39
CA ALA A 167 -115.14 -73.99 33.68
C ALA A 167 -116.30 -73.21 34.32
N GLN A 168 -116.20 -71.88 34.37
CA GLN A 168 -117.23 -71.01 34.95
C GLN A 168 -118.59 -71.12 34.24
N VAL A 169 -118.61 -71.21 32.90
CA VAL A 169 -119.87 -71.36 32.15
C VAL A 169 -120.45 -72.77 32.22
N THR A 170 -119.60 -73.81 32.23
CA THR A 170 -120.07 -75.20 32.36
C THR A 170 -120.69 -75.46 33.72
N GLN A 171 -120.11 -74.88 34.79
CA GLN A 171 -120.61 -75.04 36.15
C GLN A 171 -121.99 -74.38 36.34
N GLY A 172 -122.19 -73.15 35.85
CA GLY A 172 -123.46 -72.43 35.97
C GLY A 172 -124.66 -73.10 35.27
N ILE A 173 -124.43 -73.91 34.24
CA ILE A 173 -125.50 -74.67 33.56
C ILE A 173 -125.88 -75.93 34.37
N ALA A 174 -124.90 -76.63 34.96
CA ALA A 174 -125.16 -77.76 35.85
C ALA A 174 -125.87 -77.31 37.14
N ASP A 175 -125.44 -76.20 37.73
CA ASP A 175 -126.05 -75.62 38.92
C ASP A 175 -127.52 -75.26 38.71
N LEU A 176 -127.91 -74.75 37.53
CA LEU A 176 -129.30 -74.40 37.23
C LEU A 176 -130.23 -75.62 37.17
N ALA A 177 -129.76 -76.73 36.61
CA ALA A 177 -130.51 -77.99 36.57
C ALA A 177 -130.66 -78.59 37.99
N ALA A 178 -129.56 -78.61 38.76
CA ALA A 178 -129.57 -79.04 40.15
C ALA A 178 -130.49 -78.15 41.02
N GLN A 179 -130.47 -76.83 40.83
CA GLN A 179 -131.36 -75.89 41.52
C GLN A 179 -132.83 -76.13 41.17
N ASN A 180 -133.19 -76.40 39.91
CA ASN A 180 -134.60 -76.65 39.55
C ASN A 180 -135.11 -77.98 40.14
N ARG A 181 -134.30 -79.05 40.11
CA ARG A 181 -134.66 -80.31 40.79
C ARG A 181 -134.78 -80.11 42.31
N SER A 182 -133.80 -79.45 42.93
CA SER A 182 -133.80 -79.11 44.36
C SER A 182 -134.98 -78.20 44.77
N ARG A 183 -135.43 -77.29 43.90
CA ARG A 183 -136.63 -76.46 44.13
C ARG A 183 -137.91 -77.30 44.14
N VAL A 184 -138.04 -78.31 43.28
CA VAL A 184 -139.21 -79.21 43.29
C VAL A 184 -139.13 -80.22 44.43
N GLU A 185 -137.94 -80.72 44.79
CA GLU A 185 -137.71 -81.50 46.02
C GLU A 185 -138.09 -80.70 47.28
N MET A 186 -137.71 -79.41 47.36
CA MET A 186 -138.19 -78.51 48.39
C MET A 186 -139.72 -78.33 48.34
N LEU A 187 -140.35 -78.22 47.18
CA LEU A 187 -141.82 -78.12 47.12
C LEU A 187 -142.51 -79.38 47.65
N VAL A 188 -141.94 -80.58 47.47
CA VAL A 188 -142.39 -81.81 48.15
C VAL A 188 -142.17 -81.74 49.68
N GLY A 189 -141.08 -81.09 50.11
CA GLY A 189 -140.76 -80.87 51.52
C GLY A 189 -141.65 -79.85 52.24
N VAL A 190 -141.90 -78.67 51.66
CA VAL A 190 -142.42 -77.49 52.38
C VAL A 190 -143.70 -76.86 51.82
N ALA A 191 -144.21 -77.29 50.67
CA ALA A 191 -145.45 -76.72 50.12
C ALA A 191 -146.73 -77.25 50.80
N GLY A 192 -147.89 -76.70 50.43
CA GLY A 192 -149.20 -77.19 50.88
C GLY A 192 -149.57 -78.55 50.28
N PRO A 193 -150.67 -79.17 50.75
CA PRO A 193 -151.04 -80.54 50.39
C PRO A 193 -151.23 -80.76 48.88
N GLU A 194 -151.78 -79.79 48.15
CA GLU A 194 -152.02 -79.94 46.70
C GLU A 194 -150.74 -79.70 45.89
N VAL A 195 -149.90 -78.72 46.25
CA VAL A 195 -148.60 -78.50 45.58
C VAL A 195 -147.64 -79.67 45.83
N LYS A 196 -147.59 -80.24 47.05
CA LYS A 196 -146.74 -81.40 47.34
C LYS A 196 -147.04 -82.59 46.41
N LYS A 197 -148.34 -82.87 46.22
CA LYS A 197 -148.82 -83.97 45.38
C LYS A 197 -148.44 -83.78 43.91
N ALA A 198 -148.53 -82.54 43.40
CA ALA A 198 -148.10 -82.21 42.04
C ALA A 198 -146.57 -82.24 41.87
N ALA A 199 -145.82 -81.75 42.86
CA ALA A 199 -144.35 -81.76 42.86
C ALA A 199 -143.77 -83.19 42.89
N GLN A 200 -144.39 -84.12 43.64
CA GLN A 200 -143.97 -85.54 43.65
C GLN A 200 -144.10 -86.20 42.27
N ALA A 201 -145.16 -85.90 41.52
CA ALA A 201 -145.35 -86.41 40.17
C ALA A 201 -144.30 -85.86 39.18
N ALA A 202 -143.90 -84.60 39.35
CA ALA A 202 -142.88 -83.97 38.51
C ALA A 202 -141.48 -84.59 38.70
N LEU A 203 -141.07 -84.85 39.95
CA LEU A 203 -139.76 -85.48 40.25
C LEU A 203 -139.65 -86.89 39.67
N ALA A 204 -140.73 -87.67 39.70
CA ALA A 204 -140.77 -89.02 39.15
C ALA A 204 -140.63 -89.09 37.62
N ALA A 205 -140.83 -87.97 36.91
CA ALA A 205 -140.84 -87.88 35.46
C ALA A 205 -139.60 -87.18 34.84
N GLY A 206 -138.64 -86.73 35.67
CA GLY A 206 -137.35 -86.20 35.21
C GLY A 206 -137.36 -84.71 34.83
N ASP A 207 -136.19 -84.20 34.39
CA ASP A 207 -135.92 -82.74 34.38
C ASP A 207 -136.81 -81.93 33.43
N GLY A 208 -137.33 -82.52 32.35
CA GLY A 208 -138.34 -81.89 31.50
C GLY A 208 -139.67 -81.66 32.23
N ALA A 209 -140.15 -82.67 32.96
CA ALA A 209 -141.38 -82.56 33.76
C ALA A 209 -141.20 -81.64 34.98
N ILE A 210 -139.99 -81.58 35.54
CA ILE A 210 -139.61 -80.61 36.58
C ILE A 210 -139.72 -79.17 36.02
N ALA A 211 -139.27 -78.93 34.78
CA ALA A 211 -139.41 -77.63 34.13
C ALA A 211 -140.88 -77.28 33.82
N ASP A 212 -141.67 -78.19 33.25
CA ASP A 212 -143.09 -77.95 32.95
C ASP A 212 -143.95 -77.76 34.22
N PHE A 213 -143.62 -78.48 35.29
CA PHE A 213 -144.25 -78.26 36.60
C PHE A 213 -143.91 -76.86 37.15
N LEU A 214 -142.65 -76.43 37.10
CA LEU A 214 -142.26 -75.08 37.53
C LEU A 214 -142.86 -73.98 36.63
N ALA A 215 -143.08 -74.25 35.34
CA ALA A 215 -143.64 -73.29 34.38
C ALA A 215 -145.16 -73.12 34.51
N ASN A 216 -145.92 -74.21 34.61
CA ASN A 216 -147.39 -74.18 34.55
C ASN A 216 -148.08 -75.01 35.66
N GLY A 217 -147.56 -76.19 36.00
CA GLY A 217 -148.22 -77.10 36.95
C GLY A 217 -148.32 -76.55 38.38
N TYR A 218 -147.29 -75.82 38.82
CA TYR A 218 -147.21 -75.21 40.15
C TYR A 218 -148.33 -74.22 40.41
N LEU A 219 -148.68 -73.34 39.45
CA LEU A 219 -149.70 -72.30 39.62
C LEU A 219 -151.10 -72.87 39.87
N VAL A 220 -151.44 -73.99 39.22
CA VAL A 220 -152.76 -74.64 39.37
C VAL A 220 -152.92 -75.27 40.76
N ALA A 221 -151.84 -75.84 41.31
CA ALA A 221 -151.85 -76.41 42.65
C ALA A 221 -151.73 -75.33 43.74
N ALA A 222 -150.85 -74.33 43.54
CA ALA A 222 -150.59 -73.25 44.50
C ALA A 222 -151.84 -72.39 44.75
N LYS A 223 -152.73 -72.24 43.76
CA LYS A 223 -154.00 -71.54 43.96
C LYS A 223 -154.90 -72.23 44.99
N LYS A 224 -154.95 -73.57 45.00
CA LYS A 224 -155.72 -74.33 46.00
C LYS A 224 -155.13 -74.24 47.41
N ASP A 225 -153.80 -74.23 47.51
CA ASP A 225 -153.10 -74.06 48.79
C ASP A 225 -153.15 -72.59 49.30
N ALA A 226 -153.40 -71.61 48.42
CA ALA A 226 -153.55 -70.20 48.78
C ALA A 226 -154.90 -69.89 49.44
N ASP A 227 -156.02 -70.38 48.87
CA ASP A 227 -157.38 -70.20 49.41
C ASP A 227 -157.52 -70.74 50.86
N ALA A 228 -156.68 -71.71 51.25
CA ALA A 228 -156.62 -72.27 52.60
C ALA A 228 -155.67 -71.53 53.57
N ARG A 229 -154.81 -70.61 53.07
CA ARG A 229 -153.76 -69.94 53.87
C ARG A 229 -154.11 -68.50 54.24
N GLU A 230 -155.02 -67.86 53.51
CA GLU A 230 -155.43 -66.48 53.75
C GLU A 230 -156.16 -66.27 55.10
N GLN A 231 -156.79 -67.33 55.64
CA GLN A 231 -157.39 -67.32 56.99
C GLN A 231 -156.38 -67.46 58.14
N PHE A 232 -155.13 -67.89 57.88
CA PHE A 232 -154.12 -68.11 58.93
C PHE A 232 -153.21 -66.89 59.15
N LEU A 233 -152.90 -66.14 58.09
CA LEU A 233 -151.89 -65.07 58.13
C LEU A 233 -152.33 -63.79 58.86
N LYS A 234 -153.62 -63.68 59.24
CA LYS A 234 -154.18 -62.45 59.82
C LYS A 234 -153.89 -62.27 61.32
N ASP A 235 -153.61 -63.36 62.04
CA ASP A 235 -153.50 -63.36 63.50
C ASP A 235 -152.05 -63.22 64.01
N GLU A 236 -151.05 -63.18 63.11
CA GLU A 236 -149.62 -63.23 63.49
C GLU A 236 -148.83 -61.96 63.13
N GLU A 237 -149.33 -61.10 62.23
CA GLU A 237 -148.63 -59.88 61.77
C GLU A 237 -148.49 -58.81 62.89
N GLU A 238 -149.40 -58.79 63.87
CA GLU A 238 -149.35 -57.84 64.99
C GLU A 238 -148.15 -58.05 65.91
N ARG A 239 -147.50 -59.23 65.87
CA ARG A 239 -146.50 -59.63 66.87
C ARG A 239 -145.05 -59.27 66.52
N GLN A 240 -144.74 -58.97 65.25
CA GLN A 240 -143.35 -58.75 64.80
C GLN A 240 -142.91 -57.27 64.84
N LYS A 241 -143.82 -56.31 64.63
CA LYS A 241 -143.51 -54.86 64.52
C LYS A 241 -142.86 -54.23 65.76
N ALA A 242 -142.87 -54.91 66.91
CA ALA A 242 -142.24 -54.44 68.14
C ALA A 242 -140.71 -54.71 68.23
N ALA A 243 -140.15 -55.61 67.42
CA ALA A 243 -138.76 -56.06 67.57
C ALA A 243 -137.73 -55.19 66.83
N GLU A 244 -138.09 -54.65 65.66
CA GLU A 244 -137.12 -54.02 64.74
C GLU A 244 -136.62 -52.65 65.22
N GLN A 245 -137.46 -51.89 65.92
CA GLN A 245 -137.20 -50.49 66.30
C GLN A 245 -135.99 -50.32 67.24
N LEU A 246 -135.62 -51.36 68.00
CA LEU A 246 -134.46 -51.34 68.90
C LEU A 246 -133.12 -51.59 68.20
N SER A 247 -133.10 -52.19 67.00
CA SER A 247 -131.85 -52.53 66.30
C SER A 247 -131.16 -51.30 65.67
N GLU A 248 -131.95 -50.39 65.08
CA GLU A 248 -131.42 -49.25 64.34
C GLU A 248 -130.79 -48.16 65.23
N LEU A 249 -131.29 -48.00 66.46
CA LEU A 249 -130.75 -47.01 67.40
C LEU A 249 -129.29 -47.32 67.78
N ALA A 250 -128.96 -48.59 67.99
CA ALA A 250 -127.62 -49.03 68.35
C ALA A 250 -126.58 -48.80 67.24
N LYS A 251 -126.97 -49.05 65.97
CA LYS A 251 -126.08 -48.88 64.79
C LYS A 251 -125.67 -47.41 64.61
N LYS A 252 -126.60 -46.47 64.79
CA LYS A 252 -126.34 -45.03 64.68
C LYS A 252 -125.39 -44.53 65.77
N ALA A 253 -125.57 -44.96 67.01
CA ALA A 253 -124.69 -44.60 68.13
C ALA A 253 -123.23 -45.05 67.92
N ALA A 254 -123.02 -46.27 67.41
CA ALA A 254 -121.67 -46.78 67.11
C ALA A 254 -120.96 -45.97 66.02
N ARG A 255 -121.64 -45.64 64.91
CA ARG A 255 -121.09 -44.84 63.81
C ARG A 255 -120.70 -43.42 64.26
N ALA A 256 -121.50 -42.80 65.13
CA ALA A 256 -121.21 -41.49 65.71
C ALA A 256 -119.96 -41.51 66.63
N ALA A 257 -119.79 -42.56 67.44
CA ALA A 257 -118.66 -42.68 68.37
C ALA A 257 -117.31 -42.86 67.64
N GLU A 258 -117.29 -43.63 66.55
CA GLU A 258 -116.13 -43.76 65.66
C GLU A 258 -115.75 -42.39 65.05
N ALA A 259 -116.72 -41.71 64.43
CA ALA A 259 -116.49 -40.44 63.76
C ALA A 259 -115.95 -39.35 64.71
N ARG A 260 -116.46 -39.26 65.94
CA ARG A 260 -115.94 -38.32 66.96
C ARG A 260 -114.47 -38.60 67.31
N ARG A 261 -114.06 -39.87 67.40
CA ARG A 261 -112.65 -40.24 67.66
C ARG A 261 -111.75 -39.87 66.49
N GLN A 262 -112.18 -40.15 65.25
CA GLN A 262 -111.41 -39.82 64.05
C GLN A 262 -111.31 -38.30 63.83
N LEU A 263 -112.37 -37.54 64.12
CA LEU A 263 -112.38 -36.07 64.10
C LEU A 263 -111.36 -35.45 65.07
N MET A 264 -111.29 -35.97 66.30
CA MET A 264 -110.29 -35.55 67.30
C MET A 264 -108.85 -35.87 66.85
N ILE A 265 -108.63 -37.04 66.24
CA ILE A 265 -107.32 -37.42 65.66
C ILE A 265 -106.94 -36.48 64.52
N ALA A 266 -107.87 -36.18 63.61
CA ALA A 266 -107.66 -35.26 62.50
C ALA A 266 -107.31 -33.84 62.98
N HIS A 267 -108.08 -33.30 63.93
CA HIS A 267 -107.80 -31.97 64.51
C HIS A 267 -106.45 -31.94 65.26
N GLY A 268 -106.11 -32.98 66.02
CA GLY A 268 -104.80 -33.14 66.65
C GLY A 268 -103.63 -33.33 65.67
N ASN A 269 -103.89 -33.78 64.44
CA ASN A 269 -102.92 -33.76 63.34
C ASN A 269 -102.78 -32.33 62.78
N GLY A 270 -103.89 -31.61 62.60
CA GLY A 270 -103.93 -30.21 62.17
C GLY A 270 -103.11 -29.27 63.07
N ILE A 271 -103.28 -29.34 64.40
CA ILE A 271 -102.47 -28.54 65.34
C ILE A 271 -100.97 -28.85 65.21
N ARG A 272 -100.60 -30.13 65.15
CA ARG A 272 -99.19 -30.55 65.03
C ARG A 272 -98.58 -30.15 63.69
N ALA A 273 -99.38 -30.14 62.62
CA ALA A 273 -98.97 -29.66 61.31
C ALA A 273 -98.78 -28.13 61.30
N LEU A 274 -99.74 -27.36 61.81
CA LEU A 274 -99.64 -25.91 61.96
C LEU A 274 -98.41 -25.51 62.81
N GLN A 275 -98.11 -26.25 63.88
CA GLN A 275 -96.91 -26.04 64.69
C GLN A 275 -95.62 -26.23 63.89
N ARG A 276 -95.53 -27.25 63.02
CA ARG A 276 -94.38 -27.44 62.12
C ARG A 276 -94.24 -26.29 61.13
N SER A 277 -95.34 -25.87 60.48
CA SER A 277 -95.30 -24.76 59.51
C SER A 277 -94.92 -23.43 60.18
N SER A 278 -95.45 -23.15 61.38
CA SER A 278 -95.09 -21.96 62.16
C SER A 278 -93.62 -21.93 62.59
N ASN A 279 -93.04 -23.07 62.95
CA ASN A 279 -91.61 -23.15 63.29
C ASN A 279 -90.75 -22.93 62.04
N ALA A 280 -91.12 -23.55 60.92
CA ALA A 280 -90.42 -23.42 59.65
C ALA A 280 -90.43 -21.98 59.11
N LEU A 281 -91.58 -21.29 59.19
CA LEU A 281 -91.70 -19.85 58.90
C LEU A 281 -90.68 -19.02 59.68
N VAL A 282 -90.61 -19.20 61.00
CA VAL A 282 -89.73 -18.39 61.87
C VAL A 282 -88.25 -18.66 61.57
N LEU A 283 -87.89 -19.93 61.32
CA LEU A 283 -86.52 -20.30 60.95
C LEU A 283 -86.14 -19.76 59.56
N ALA A 284 -87.03 -19.86 58.57
CA ALA A 284 -86.81 -19.29 57.24
C ALA A 284 -86.60 -17.76 57.29
N GLY A 285 -87.44 -17.03 58.04
CA GLY A 285 -87.27 -15.58 58.24
C GLY A 285 -85.99 -15.20 58.99
N ASN A 286 -85.50 -16.08 59.87
CA ASN A 286 -84.21 -15.87 60.55
C ASN A 286 -83.01 -16.08 59.62
N GLU A 287 -83.03 -17.10 58.76
CA GLU A 287 -81.98 -17.31 57.76
C GLU A 287 -81.98 -16.19 56.69
N ALA A 288 -83.13 -15.58 56.39
CA ALA A 288 -83.20 -14.39 55.54
C ALA A 288 -82.57 -13.15 56.20
N ARG A 289 -82.84 -12.90 57.48
CA ARG A 289 -82.13 -11.86 58.25
C ARG A 289 -80.62 -12.13 58.35
N LYS A 290 -80.20 -13.39 58.44
CA LYS A 290 -78.79 -13.81 58.45
C LYS A 290 -78.12 -13.62 57.08
N ALA A 291 -78.81 -13.88 55.97
CA ALA A 291 -78.34 -13.50 54.64
C ALA A 291 -78.13 -11.98 54.51
N ALA A 292 -79.05 -11.17 55.05
CA ALA A 292 -78.88 -9.72 55.11
C ALA A 292 -77.70 -9.28 56.01
N GLN A 293 -77.38 -10.03 57.08
CA GLN A 293 -76.19 -9.80 57.91
C GLN A 293 -74.88 -10.14 57.16
N ILE A 294 -74.87 -11.20 56.34
CA ILE A 294 -73.73 -11.58 55.49
C ILE A 294 -73.40 -10.43 54.52
N LEU A 295 -74.39 -9.93 53.75
CA LEU A 295 -74.21 -8.78 52.86
C LEU A 295 -73.84 -7.48 53.64
N ALA A 296 -74.35 -7.30 54.86
CA ALA A 296 -74.00 -6.15 55.69
C ALA A 296 -72.55 -6.20 56.20
N ALA A 297 -71.99 -7.39 56.47
CA ALA A 297 -70.57 -7.54 56.79
C ALA A 297 -69.67 -7.13 55.61
N ASN A 298 -70.08 -7.44 54.38
CA ASN A 298 -69.38 -7.00 53.18
C ASN A 298 -69.44 -5.47 52.97
N LYS A 299 -70.44 -4.76 53.53
CA LYS A 299 -70.46 -3.29 53.61
C LYS A 299 -69.56 -2.70 54.71
N ALA A 300 -69.05 -3.53 55.63
CA ALA A 300 -68.19 -3.11 56.74
C ALA A 300 -66.69 -3.37 56.49
N GLY A 301 -66.30 -3.71 55.24
CA GLY A 301 -64.92 -4.00 54.85
C GLY A 301 -64.45 -5.43 55.11
N GLY A 302 -65.37 -6.36 55.41
CA GLY A 302 -65.07 -7.78 55.58
C GLY A 302 -65.59 -8.62 54.43
N GLN A 303 -64.70 -9.09 53.55
CA GLN A 303 -65.03 -10.15 52.58
C GLN A 303 -65.50 -11.39 53.33
N HIS A 304 -66.67 -11.93 52.96
CA HIS A 304 -67.11 -13.24 53.42
C HIS A 304 -66.72 -14.33 52.41
N PRO A 305 -66.62 -15.61 52.83
CA PRO A 305 -66.41 -16.73 51.92
C PRO A 305 -67.43 -16.75 50.77
N ALA A 306 -67.02 -17.22 49.59
CA ALA A 306 -67.88 -17.32 48.41
C ALA A 306 -69.07 -18.28 48.62
N ASP A 307 -68.96 -19.22 49.56
CA ASP A 307 -70.00 -20.16 49.97
C ASP A 307 -70.84 -19.69 51.16
N ALA A 308 -70.63 -18.47 51.69
CA ALA A 308 -71.36 -17.95 52.86
C ALA A 308 -72.90 -18.00 52.68
N PHE A 309 -73.38 -17.75 51.45
CA PHE A 309 -74.80 -17.87 51.12
C PHE A 309 -75.30 -19.32 50.97
N ASN A 310 -74.42 -20.31 50.73
CA ASN A 310 -74.83 -21.70 50.55
C ASN A 310 -75.42 -22.30 51.83
N GLY A 311 -74.90 -21.91 53.00
CA GLY A 311 -75.44 -22.34 54.29
C GLY A 311 -76.89 -21.87 54.51
N VAL A 312 -77.15 -20.58 54.31
CA VAL A 312 -78.50 -19.99 54.47
C VAL A 312 -79.48 -20.47 53.38
N LYS A 313 -79.02 -20.65 52.13
CA LYS A 313 -79.83 -21.22 51.04
C LYS A 313 -80.20 -22.69 51.29
N ALA A 314 -79.26 -23.50 51.75
CA ALA A 314 -79.53 -24.90 52.08
C ALA A 314 -80.46 -25.05 53.30
N GLU A 315 -80.39 -24.15 54.28
CA GLU A 315 -81.29 -24.15 55.44
C GLU A 315 -82.69 -23.66 55.09
N VAL A 316 -82.84 -22.54 54.36
CA VAL A 316 -84.18 -22.06 53.97
C VAL A 316 -84.90 -23.07 53.06
N ALA A 317 -84.17 -23.78 52.18
CA ALA A 317 -84.73 -24.86 51.37
C ALA A 317 -85.25 -26.03 52.23
N ARG A 318 -84.54 -26.41 53.31
CA ARG A 318 -85.03 -27.40 54.29
C ARG A 318 -86.29 -26.90 54.99
N GLN A 319 -86.30 -25.66 55.46
CA GLN A 319 -87.44 -25.07 56.16
C GLN A 319 -88.67 -24.92 55.24
N LEU A 320 -88.48 -24.50 53.98
CA LEU A 320 -89.57 -24.46 52.99
C LEU A 320 -90.14 -25.86 52.73
N GLY A 321 -89.30 -26.89 52.59
CA GLY A 321 -89.77 -28.28 52.47
C GLY A 321 -90.56 -28.76 53.70
N TYR A 322 -90.12 -28.39 54.91
CA TYR A 322 -90.88 -28.67 56.14
C TYR A 322 -92.21 -27.90 56.20
N ALA A 323 -92.26 -26.65 55.73
CA ALA A 323 -93.49 -25.86 55.67
C ALA A 323 -94.48 -26.39 54.62
N GLN A 324 -93.99 -26.82 53.45
CA GLN A 324 -94.79 -27.46 52.39
C GLN A 324 -95.40 -28.78 52.88
N GLN A 325 -94.61 -29.68 53.48
CA GLN A 325 -95.13 -30.92 54.05
C GLN A 325 -96.13 -30.63 55.16
N ALA A 326 -95.85 -29.67 56.04
CA ALA A 326 -96.76 -29.27 57.11
C ALA A 326 -98.07 -28.65 56.59
N ALA A 327 -98.05 -27.88 55.50
CA ALA A 327 -99.26 -27.36 54.87
C ALA A 327 -100.09 -28.49 54.25
N ALA A 328 -99.46 -29.46 53.57
CA ALA A 328 -100.12 -30.64 53.03
C ALA A 328 -100.73 -31.53 54.13
N ASP A 329 -99.98 -31.78 55.21
CA ASP A 329 -100.45 -32.51 56.40
C ASP A 329 -101.70 -31.83 57.02
N ALA A 330 -101.70 -30.50 57.09
CA ALA A 330 -102.81 -29.71 57.63
C ALA A 330 -104.04 -29.73 56.69
N GLN A 331 -103.84 -29.66 55.37
CA GLN A 331 -104.92 -29.82 54.38
C GLN A 331 -105.53 -31.23 54.43
N GLN A 332 -104.71 -32.28 54.53
CA GLN A 332 -105.18 -33.66 54.70
C GLN A 332 -105.95 -33.82 56.01
N ALA A 333 -105.46 -33.24 57.11
CA ALA A 333 -106.16 -33.21 58.39
C ALA A 333 -107.51 -32.48 58.30
N SER A 334 -107.59 -31.33 57.61
CA SER A 334 -108.84 -30.62 57.36
C SER A 334 -109.83 -31.44 56.54
N ALA A 335 -109.39 -32.10 55.46
CA ALA A 335 -110.24 -32.92 54.62
C ALA A 335 -110.78 -34.14 55.40
N GLN A 336 -109.94 -34.79 56.21
CA GLN A 336 -110.36 -35.87 57.11
C GLN A 336 -111.34 -35.37 58.16
N ALA A 337 -111.06 -34.24 58.83
CA ALA A 337 -111.96 -33.65 59.81
C ALA A 337 -113.34 -33.34 59.22
N LYS A 338 -113.41 -32.80 58.00
CA LYS A 338 -114.67 -32.56 57.28
C LYS A 338 -115.48 -33.84 57.08
N VAL A 339 -114.86 -34.89 56.51
CA VAL A 339 -115.55 -36.19 56.30
C VAL A 339 -116.10 -36.78 57.61
N GLN A 340 -115.38 -36.64 58.72
CA GLN A 340 -115.86 -37.12 60.02
C GLN A 340 -116.95 -36.22 60.63
N ALA A 341 -116.92 -34.91 60.40
CA ALA A 341 -117.99 -33.99 60.78
C ALA A 341 -119.28 -34.26 59.99
N ASP A 342 -119.17 -34.53 58.69
CA ASP A 342 -120.32 -34.89 57.84
C ASP A 342 -120.99 -36.18 58.35
N ILE A 343 -120.20 -37.20 58.76
CA ILE A 343 -120.72 -38.44 59.39
C ILE A 343 -121.40 -38.18 60.75
N LEU A 344 -120.94 -37.18 61.51
CA LEU A 344 -121.61 -36.77 62.75
C LEU A 344 -122.94 -36.05 62.47
N VAL A 345 -123.02 -35.23 61.42
CA VAL A 345 -124.28 -34.61 60.96
C VAL A 345 -125.28 -35.69 60.48
N ASP A 346 -124.85 -36.65 59.67
CA ASP A 346 -125.62 -37.84 59.23
C ASP A 346 -126.23 -38.63 60.40
N THR A 347 -125.56 -38.62 61.56
CA THR A 347 -125.98 -39.33 62.77
C THR A 347 -126.72 -38.44 63.78
N GLY A 348 -127.04 -37.19 63.40
CA GLY A 348 -127.84 -36.25 64.19
C GLY A 348 -127.04 -35.39 65.19
N LEU A 349 -125.71 -35.40 65.12
CA LEU A 349 -124.81 -34.74 66.07
C LEU A 349 -124.06 -33.56 65.40
N THR A 350 -124.74 -32.42 65.27
CA THR A 350 -124.26 -31.24 64.52
C THR A 350 -123.00 -30.56 65.10
N TYR A 351 -122.60 -30.85 66.34
CA TYR A 351 -121.42 -30.25 66.98
C TYR A 351 -120.08 -30.59 66.30
N GLY A 352 -120.03 -31.62 65.44
CA GLY A 352 -118.82 -31.99 64.72
C GLY A 352 -118.30 -30.92 63.75
N VAL A 353 -119.19 -30.08 63.21
CA VAL A 353 -118.87 -29.09 62.17
C VAL A 353 -117.82 -28.08 62.63
N GLN A 354 -117.93 -27.59 63.87
CA GLN A 354 -117.01 -26.59 64.44
C GLN A 354 -115.55 -27.06 64.43
N TRP A 355 -115.32 -28.34 64.76
CA TRP A 355 -113.98 -28.94 64.81
C TRP A 355 -113.35 -29.11 63.42
N ALA A 356 -114.18 -29.31 62.39
CA ALA A 356 -113.74 -29.34 60.98
C ALA A 356 -113.47 -27.93 60.43
N THR A 357 -114.33 -26.95 60.76
CA THR A 357 -114.10 -25.52 60.48
C THR A 357 -112.76 -25.07 61.07
N MET A 358 -112.48 -25.42 62.33
CA MET A 358 -111.19 -25.14 62.98
C MET A 358 -110.00 -25.80 62.27
N ALA A 359 -110.13 -27.06 61.85
CA ALA A 359 -109.07 -27.74 61.09
C ALA A 359 -108.83 -27.10 59.71
N GLN A 360 -109.85 -26.52 59.07
CA GLN A 360 -109.71 -25.73 57.84
C GLN A 360 -108.94 -24.43 58.10
N GLY A 361 -109.19 -23.75 59.23
CA GLY A 361 -108.41 -22.59 59.66
C GLY A 361 -106.92 -22.93 59.85
N MET A 362 -106.62 -24.10 60.43
CA MET A 362 -105.25 -24.61 60.56
C MET A 362 -104.59 -24.93 59.22
N ALA A 363 -105.34 -25.43 58.23
CA ALA A 363 -104.83 -25.68 56.89
C ALA A 363 -104.45 -24.38 56.16
N GLU A 364 -105.31 -23.36 56.19
CA GLU A 364 -105.02 -22.09 55.51
C GLU A 364 -103.94 -21.27 56.25
N ALA A 365 -103.88 -21.27 57.59
CA ALA A 365 -102.75 -20.68 58.30
C ALA A 365 -101.43 -21.44 58.06
N GLY A 366 -101.49 -22.77 57.90
CA GLY A 366 -100.34 -23.58 57.50
C GLY A 366 -99.81 -23.24 56.10
N ARG A 367 -100.72 -22.95 55.17
CA ARG A 367 -100.44 -22.49 53.80
C ARG A 367 -99.90 -21.05 53.75
N ALA A 368 -100.47 -20.14 54.54
CA ALA A 368 -99.94 -18.80 54.72
C ALA A 368 -98.48 -18.85 55.23
N ALA A 369 -98.20 -19.74 56.18
CA ALA A 369 -96.85 -19.93 56.72
C ALA A 369 -95.84 -20.53 55.72
N GLN A 370 -96.27 -21.45 54.84
CA GLN A 370 -95.45 -21.91 53.70
C GLN A 370 -95.07 -20.74 52.79
N LEU A 371 -96.04 -19.93 52.36
CA LEU A 371 -95.81 -18.80 51.46
C LEU A 371 -94.91 -17.72 52.08
N ALA A 372 -94.92 -17.57 53.41
CA ALA A 372 -93.95 -16.72 54.13
C ALA A 372 -92.52 -17.29 54.11
N ALA A 373 -92.34 -18.61 54.26
CA ALA A 373 -91.03 -19.26 54.13
C ALA A 373 -90.50 -19.20 52.69
N GLU A 374 -91.38 -19.31 51.70
CA GLU A 374 -91.09 -19.18 50.27
C GLU A 374 -90.61 -17.76 49.93
N THR A 375 -91.30 -16.75 50.48
CA THR A 375 -90.90 -15.34 50.41
C THR A 375 -89.51 -15.11 51.02
N ALA A 376 -89.21 -15.74 52.17
CA ALA A 376 -87.89 -15.65 52.81
C ALA A 376 -86.79 -16.31 51.94
N SER A 377 -87.08 -17.41 51.25
CA SER A 377 -86.14 -18.02 50.29
C SER A 377 -85.79 -17.06 49.15
N HIS A 378 -86.81 -16.45 48.53
CA HIS A 378 -86.60 -15.48 47.46
C HIS A 378 -85.88 -14.21 47.93
N ALA A 379 -86.05 -13.80 49.19
CA ALA A 379 -85.27 -12.70 49.78
C ALA A 379 -83.79 -13.05 49.99
N ILE A 380 -83.47 -14.31 50.33
CA ILE A 380 -82.09 -14.81 50.40
C ILE A 380 -81.45 -14.83 49.00
N ASP A 381 -82.18 -15.29 47.98
CA ASP A 381 -81.71 -15.25 46.59
C ASP A 381 -81.43 -13.83 46.13
N ALA A 382 -82.37 -12.90 46.32
CA ALA A 382 -82.18 -11.48 45.99
C ALA A 382 -80.95 -10.89 46.71
N THR A 383 -80.74 -11.24 47.99
CA THR A 383 -79.57 -10.79 48.77
C THR A 383 -78.25 -11.34 48.22
N ALA A 384 -78.20 -12.63 47.86
CA ALA A 384 -77.00 -13.27 47.32
C ALA A 384 -76.63 -12.73 45.93
N PHE A 385 -77.62 -12.52 45.05
CA PHE A 385 -77.38 -11.90 43.74
C PHE A 385 -76.94 -10.42 43.87
N THR A 386 -77.40 -9.71 44.90
CA THR A 386 -76.97 -8.33 45.19
C THR A 386 -75.51 -8.26 45.64
N ASP A 387 -75.04 -9.26 46.38
CA ASP A 387 -73.62 -9.35 46.75
C ASP A 387 -72.75 -9.60 45.50
N ALA A 388 -73.11 -10.58 44.68
CA ALA A 388 -72.41 -10.85 43.43
C ALA A 388 -72.38 -9.64 42.48
N ALA A 389 -73.47 -8.86 42.40
CA ALA A 389 -73.52 -7.63 41.61
C ALA A 389 -72.53 -6.55 42.11
N ARG A 390 -72.31 -6.47 43.43
CA ARG A 390 -71.34 -5.56 44.03
C ARG A 390 -69.89 -6.01 43.89
N ASN A 391 -69.61 -7.31 44.04
CA ASN A 391 -68.26 -7.83 43.85
C ASN A 391 -67.78 -7.56 42.42
N ALA A 392 -68.63 -7.79 41.41
CA ALA A 392 -68.37 -7.45 40.01
C ALA A 392 -68.23 -5.92 39.77
N GLN A 393 -69.00 -5.07 40.45
CA GLN A 393 -68.77 -3.61 40.43
C GLN A 393 -67.37 -3.23 40.93
N GLU A 394 -66.96 -3.78 42.08
CA GLU A 394 -65.67 -3.50 42.70
C GLU A 394 -64.50 -4.06 41.87
N GLU A 395 -64.75 -4.99 40.94
CA GLU A 395 -63.78 -5.50 39.96
C GLU A 395 -63.74 -4.66 38.68
N ALA A 396 -64.90 -4.26 38.14
CA ALA A 396 -64.98 -3.29 37.05
C ALA A 396 -64.32 -1.94 37.40
N GLU A 397 -64.45 -1.48 38.65
CA GLU A 397 -63.78 -0.27 39.14
C GLU A 397 -62.26 -0.43 39.30
N ARG A 398 -61.78 -1.62 39.70
CA ARG A 398 -60.35 -1.94 39.75
C ARG A 398 -59.73 -1.96 38.34
N HIS A 399 -60.33 -2.69 37.41
CA HIS A 399 -59.87 -2.71 36.00
C HIS A 399 -59.90 -1.32 35.37
N ALA A 400 -60.93 -0.49 35.64
CA ALA A 400 -60.96 0.90 35.17
C ALA A 400 -59.82 1.75 35.74
N ALA A 401 -59.40 1.53 37.00
CA ALA A 401 -58.26 2.22 37.59
C ALA A 401 -56.90 1.70 37.07
N GLU A 402 -56.83 0.48 36.55
CA GLU A 402 -55.61 -0.08 35.94
C GLU A 402 -55.47 0.30 34.47
N ALA A 403 -56.57 0.42 33.72
CA ALA A 403 -56.58 1.01 32.38
C ALA A 403 -55.94 2.41 32.36
N VAL A 404 -56.28 3.28 33.34
CA VAL A 404 -55.71 4.63 33.49
C VAL A 404 -54.18 4.58 33.67
N LYS A 405 -53.65 3.65 34.48
CA LYS A 405 -52.19 3.50 34.71
C LYS A 405 -51.47 3.00 33.46
N TRP A 406 -52.03 2.01 32.76
CA TRP A 406 -51.45 1.51 31.51
C TRP A 406 -51.45 2.58 30.41
N ARG A 407 -52.47 3.45 30.35
CA ARG A 407 -52.50 4.64 29.48
C ARG A 407 -51.39 5.63 29.85
N GLU A 408 -51.10 5.82 31.13
CA GLU A 408 -49.99 6.67 31.59
C GLU A 408 -48.63 6.11 31.17
N HIS A 409 -48.38 4.81 31.35
CA HIS A 409 -47.15 4.19 30.86
C HIS A 409 -47.02 4.27 29.33
N ALA A 410 -48.12 4.13 28.58
CA ALA A 410 -48.11 4.33 27.13
C ALA A 410 -47.64 5.76 26.75
N GLU A 411 -48.12 6.78 27.46
CA GLU A 411 -47.66 8.17 27.31
C GLU A 411 -46.20 8.39 27.76
N GLU A 412 -45.76 7.77 28.86
CA GLU A 412 -44.38 7.88 29.35
C GLU A 412 -43.37 7.35 28.34
N HIS A 413 -43.62 6.14 27.80
CA HIS A 413 -42.80 5.54 26.75
C HIS A 413 -42.84 6.36 25.45
N ALA A 414 -43.99 6.95 25.09
CA ALA A 414 -44.07 7.86 23.93
C ALA A 414 -43.24 9.13 24.11
N ARG A 415 -43.24 9.71 25.32
CA ARG A 415 -42.40 10.87 25.70
C ARG A 415 -40.91 10.49 25.77
N ALA A 416 -40.58 9.25 26.10
CA ALA A 416 -39.20 8.73 26.07
C ALA A 416 -38.71 8.56 24.61
N ALA A 417 -39.48 7.86 23.76
CA ALA A 417 -39.20 7.69 22.34
C ALA A 417 -38.95 9.03 21.63
N ALA A 418 -39.76 10.05 21.92
CA ALA A 418 -39.60 11.40 21.36
C ALA A 418 -38.28 12.09 21.76
N LYS A 419 -37.83 11.94 23.02
CA LYS A 419 -36.55 12.49 23.49
C LYS A 419 -35.36 11.78 22.83
N ILE A 420 -35.45 10.45 22.69
CA ILE A 420 -34.42 9.62 22.06
C ILE A 420 -34.32 9.94 20.55
N ALA A 421 -35.44 10.18 19.88
CA ALA A 421 -35.47 10.62 18.48
C ALA A 421 -34.80 11.98 18.26
N GLU A 422 -35.03 12.96 19.15
CA GLU A 422 -34.32 14.24 19.10
C GLU A 422 -32.82 14.08 19.36
N ALA A 423 -32.42 13.19 20.29
CA ALA A 423 -31.00 12.87 20.49
C ALA A 423 -30.37 12.23 19.24
N ALA A 424 -31.08 11.33 18.54
CA ALA A 424 -30.63 10.75 17.27
C ALA A 424 -30.48 11.83 16.18
N ARG A 425 -31.42 12.80 16.12
CA ARG A 425 -31.37 13.95 15.21
C ARG A 425 -30.14 14.84 15.46
N VAL A 426 -29.79 15.08 16.73
CA VAL A 426 -28.56 15.81 17.10
C VAL A 426 -27.29 15.06 16.66
N GLN A 427 -27.27 13.73 16.75
CA GLN A 427 -26.16 12.93 16.23
C GLN A 427 -26.08 12.98 14.68
N ALA A 428 -27.22 13.03 13.99
CA ALA A 428 -27.25 13.20 12.53
C ALA A 428 -26.74 14.58 12.08
N ASP A 429 -27.08 15.65 12.81
CA ASP A 429 -26.49 16.97 12.59
C ASP A 429 -24.97 16.96 12.82
N ALA A 430 -24.50 16.33 13.91
CA ALA A 430 -23.07 16.21 14.22
C ALA A 430 -22.29 15.42 13.15
N ALA A 431 -22.87 14.33 12.63
CA ALA A 431 -22.28 13.56 11.53
C ALA A 431 -22.16 14.39 10.24
N ARG A 432 -23.17 15.22 9.95
CA ARG A 432 -23.21 16.12 8.78
C ARG A 432 -22.18 17.25 8.88
N ASP A 433 -22.06 17.85 10.06
CA ASP A 433 -21.06 18.88 10.36
C ASP A 433 -19.63 18.33 10.27
N ALA A 434 -19.40 17.12 10.77
CA ALA A 434 -18.12 16.42 10.64
C ALA A 434 -17.79 16.11 9.16
N ALA A 435 -18.76 15.60 8.38
CA ALA A 435 -18.58 15.39 6.94
C ALA A 435 -18.23 16.68 6.18
N ALA A 436 -18.91 17.80 6.50
CA ALA A 436 -18.62 19.10 5.91
C ALA A 436 -17.20 19.60 6.23
N ARG A 437 -16.70 19.32 7.44
CA ARG A 437 -15.30 19.60 7.83
C ARG A 437 -14.31 18.71 7.09
N THR A 438 -14.59 17.41 6.94
CA THR A 438 -13.76 16.48 6.15
C THR A 438 -13.63 16.94 4.70
N LYS A 439 -14.73 17.42 4.11
CA LYS A 439 -14.78 17.99 2.75
C LYS A 439 -13.92 19.24 2.61
N ALA A 440 -13.98 20.17 3.57
CA ALA A 440 -13.14 21.36 3.60
C ALA A 440 -11.65 21.00 3.79
N ALA A 441 -11.35 20.02 4.65
CA ALA A 441 -10.00 19.51 4.86
C ALA A 441 -9.42 18.83 3.61
N ARG A 442 -10.23 18.06 2.85
CA ARG A 442 -9.82 17.58 1.51
C ARG A 442 -9.48 18.73 0.57
N GLN A 443 -10.33 19.73 0.46
CA GLN A 443 -10.09 20.88 -0.42
C GLN A 443 -8.80 21.63 -0.05
N ALA A 444 -8.50 21.74 1.25
CA ALA A 444 -7.22 22.26 1.73
C ALA A 444 -6.02 21.37 1.32
N ALA A 445 -6.15 20.05 1.44
CA ALA A 445 -5.12 19.09 1.02
C ALA A 445 -4.86 19.12 -0.50
N GLU A 446 -5.91 19.22 -1.32
CA GLU A 446 -5.81 19.37 -2.78
C GLU A 446 -5.18 20.72 -3.18
N ALA A 447 -5.55 21.82 -2.51
CA ALA A 447 -4.95 23.13 -2.71
C ALA A 447 -3.48 23.19 -2.24
N ALA A 448 -3.09 22.37 -1.26
CA ALA A 448 -1.71 22.19 -0.84
C ALA A 448 -0.92 21.33 -1.84
N GLU A 449 -1.50 20.23 -2.34
CA GLU A 449 -0.92 19.40 -3.41
C GLU A 449 -0.62 20.22 -4.68
N ALA A 450 -1.58 21.03 -5.14
CA ALA A 450 -1.38 21.89 -6.32
C ALA A 450 -0.24 22.90 -6.11
N ARG A 451 -0.09 23.45 -4.90
CA ARG A 451 1.04 24.34 -4.55
C ARG A 451 2.37 23.59 -4.49
N ALA A 452 2.38 22.33 -4.02
CA ALA A 452 3.55 21.48 -4.04
C ALA A 452 4.02 21.19 -5.47
N TRP A 453 3.14 20.73 -6.37
CA TRP A 453 3.50 20.48 -7.77
C TRP A 453 4.02 21.73 -8.49
N ALA A 454 3.39 22.89 -8.29
CA ALA A 454 3.86 24.15 -8.87
C ALA A 454 5.25 24.56 -8.36
N ALA A 455 5.59 24.27 -7.09
CA ALA A 455 6.92 24.52 -6.54
C ALA A 455 7.96 23.48 -7.02
N ALA A 456 7.57 22.21 -7.19
CA ALA A 456 8.42 21.18 -7.79
C ALA A 456 8.75 21.51 -9.26
N GLU A 457 7.81 22.04 -10.03
CA GLU A 457 8.08 22.50 -11.40
C GLU A 457 9.07 23.67 -11.43
N ARG A 458 8.92 24.68 -10.57
CA ARG A 458 9.89 25.79 -10.45
C ARG A 458 11.27 25.28 -10.03
N THR A 459 11.33 24.28 -9.15
CA THR A 459 12.57 23.58 -8.75
C THR A 459 13.25 22.90 -9.94
N ARG A 460 12.50 22.14 -10.75
CA ARG A 460 12.98 21.49 -11.98
C ARG A 460 13.50 22.51 -13.00
N ASN A 461 12.77 23.61 -13.20
CA ASN A 461 13.18 24.69 -14.11
C ASN A 461 14.48 25.37 -13.64
N ALA A 462 14.63 25.60 -12.33
CA ALA A 462 15.86 26.11 -11.74
C ALA A 462 17.05 25.14 -11.91
N ARG A 463 16.84 23.81 -11.81
CA ARG A 463 17.86 22.82 -12.17
C ARG A 463 18.30 22.95 -13.63
N ILE A 464 17.36 23.02 -14.57
CA ILE A 464 17.66 23.11 -16.00
C ILE A 464 18.50 24.37 -16.29
N VAL A 465 18.26 25.48 -15.60
CA VAL A 465 19.13 26.67 -15.69
C VAL A 465 20.53 26.41 -15.14
N ALA A 466 20.65 25.74 -13.98
CA ALA A 466 21.95 25.39 -13.40
C ALA A 466 22.78 24.46 -14.30
N GLU A 467 22.15 23.47 -14.93
CA GLU A 467 22.78 22.55 -15.90
C GLU A 467 23.24 23.29 -17.17
N ASN A 468 22.41 24.17 -17.72
CA ASN A 468 22.76 24.98 -18.89
C ASN A 468 23.93 25.95 -18.62
N GLU A 469 23.98 26.56 -17.44
CA GLU A 469 25.11 27.41 -17.05
C GLU A 469 26.38 26.59 -16.74
N ALA A 470 26.26 25.37 -16.20
CA ALA A 470 27.39 24.46 -16.07
C ALA A 470 27.98 24.06 -17.44
N ALA A 471 27.13 23.79 -18.43
CA ALA A 471 27.57 23.52 -19.81
C ALA A 471 28.31 24.72 -20.44
N LYS A 472 27.87 25.96 -20.15
CA LYS A 472 28.56 27.20 -20.56
C LYS A 472 29.92 27.35 -19.87
N ALA A 473 30.02 27.03 -18.57
CA ALA A 473 31.29 27.03 -17.85
C ALA A 473 32.28 26.01 -18.43
N ALA A 474 31.83 24.77 -18.71
CA ALA A 474 32.63 23.73 -19.35
C ALA A 474 33.10 24.12 -20.76
N ALA A 475 32.25 24.77 -21.56
CA ALA A 475 32.62 25.28 -22.87
C ALA A 475 33.69 26.38 -22.78
N ALA A 476 33.51 27.35 -21.88
CA ALA A 476 34.48 28.42 -21.65
C ALA A 476 35.82 27.90 -21.10
N ARG A 477 35.81 26.86 -20.25
CA ARG A 477 37.01 26.16 -19.79
C ARG A 477 37.82 25.58 -20.95
N ARG A 478 37.18 24.89 -21.90
CA ARG A 478 37.85 24.35 -23.11
C ARG A 478 38.49 25.44 -23.97
N VAL A 479 37.87 26.62 -24.08
CA VAL A 479 38.48 27.77 -24.75
C VAL A 479 39.71 28.26 -23.99
N ALA A 480 39.66 28.36 -22.65
CA ALA A 480 40.83 28.74 -21.84
C ALA A 480 41.98 27.72 -21.95
N GLU A 481 41.67 26.42 -22.00
CA GLU A 481 42.63 25.33 -22.25
C GLU A 481 43.33 25.49 -23.62
N GLN A 482 42.54 25.65 -24.69
CA GLN A 482 43.05 25.82 -26.05
C GLN A 482 43.93 27.09 -26.17
N GLN A 483 43.47 28.22 -25.64
CA GLN A 483 44.22 29.48 -25.72
C GLN A 483 45.50 29.47 -24.87
N ARG A 484 45.55 28.68 -23.78
CA ARG A 484 46.79 28.41 -23.04
C ARG A 484 47.78 27.58 -23.86
N ALA A 485 47.33 26.59 -24.63
CA ALA A 485 48.20 25.85 -25.54
C ALA A 485 48.79 26.76 -26.64
N VAL A 486 47.99 27.65 -27.23
CA VAL A 486 48.47 28.65 -28.21
C VAL A 486 49.51 29.58 -27.58
N ALA A 487 49.27 30.09 -26.37
CA ALA A 487 50.23 30.95 -25.66
C ALA A 487 51.57 30.25 -25.39
N ALA A 488 51.55 28.98 -24.98
CA ALA A 488 52.76 28.19 -24.75
C ALA A 488 53.54 27.89 -26.05
N ALA A 489 52.85 27.59 -27.16
CA ALA A 489 53.47 27.38 -28.46
C ALA A 489 54.09 28.67 -29.02
N ALA A 490 53.38 29.79 -28.90
CA ALA A 490 53.88 31.11 -29.29
C ALA A 490 55.08 31.55 -28.43
N ARG A 491 55.08 31.25 -27.13
CA ARG A 491 56.25 31.42 -26.25
C ARG A 491 57.46 30.60 -26.72
N ALA A 492 57.27 29.33 -27.05
CA ALA A 492 58.35 28.48 -27.57
C ALA A 492 58.95 29.04 -28.86
N ARG A 493 58.11 29.51 -29.81
CA ARG A 493 58.58 30.22 -31.02
C ARG A 493 59.36 31.50 -30.69
N ALA A 494 58.90 32.31 -29.73
CA ALA A 494 59.62 33.51 -29.30
C ALA A 494 61.00 33.19 -28.69
N GLN A 495 61.11 32.11 -27.90
CA GLN A 495 62.37 31.65 -27.33
C GLN A 495 63.33 31.09 -28.39
N GLN A 496 62.83 30.32 -29.36
CA GLN A 496 63.62 29.83 -30.50
C GLN A 496 64.19 30.99 -31.33
N GLN A 497 63.37 31.99 -31.64
CA GLN A 497 63.80 33.18 -32.39
C GLN A 497 64.80 34.04 -31.59
N ALA A 498 64.67 34.12 -30.26
CA ALA A 498 65.68 34.76 -29.42
C ALA A 498 67.04 34.03 -29.47
N ALA A 499 67.05 32.69 -29.45
CA ALA A 499 68.28 31.91 -29.61
C ALA A 499 68.95 32.13 -30.98
N VAL A 500 68.16 32.25 -32.07
CA VAL A 500 68.68 32.60 -33.41
C VAL A 500 69.28 34.01 -33.42
N ALA A 501 68.63 34.99 -32.80
CA ALA A 501 69.16 36.34 -32.70
C ALA A 501 70.48 36.38 -31.91
N HIS A 502 70.57 35.61 -30.81
CA HIS A 502 71.78 35.50 -29.99
C HIS A 502 72.96 34.86 -30.74
N ALA A 503 72.72 33.73 -31.44
CA ALA A 503 73.74 33.08 -32.25
C ALA A 503 74.22 33.97 -33.40
N ALA A 504 73.30 34.67 -34.07
CA ALA A 504 73.63 35.61 -35.14
C ALA A 504 74.41 36.83 -34.62
N ARG A 505 74.12 37.31 -33.41
CA ARG A 505 74.95 38.33 -32.74
C ARG A 505 76.35 37.80 -32.43
N GLY A 506 76.48 36.58 -31.90
CA GLY A 506 77.79 35.96 -31.65
C GLY A 506 78.63 35.87 -32.93
N GLN A 507 78.02 35.52 -34.06
CA GLN A 507 78.68 35.55 -35.37
C GLN A 507 79.08 36.98 -35.78
N ALA A 508 78.24 38.00 -35.55
CA ALA A 508 78.56 39.38 -35.88
C ALA A 508 79.73 39.94 -35.02
N ASP A 509 79.75 39.66 -33.71
CA ASP A 509 80.86 40.02 -32.81
C ASP A 509 82.17 39.29 -33.22
N TYR A 510 82.11 38.02 -33.64
CA TYR A 510 83.26 37.27 -34.15
C TYR A 510 83.79 37.84 -35.49
N GLN A 511 82.92 38.16 -36.44
CA GLN A 511 83.34 38.77 -37.70
C GLN A 511 83.92 40.18 -37.48
N ALA A 512 83.40 40.94 -36.50
CA ALA A 512 84.00 42.22 -36.12
C ALA A 512 85.43 42.06 -35.59
N SER A 513 85.73 41.01 -34.81
CA SER A 513 87.12 40.79 -34.34
C SER A 513 88.07 40.39 -35.46
N ILE A 514 87.61 39.67 -36.49
CA ILE A 514 88.38 39.42 -37.72
C ILE A 514 88.69 40.74 -38.45
N ALA A 515 87.71 41.64 -38.59
CA ALA A 515 87.92 42.93 -39.22
C ALA A 515 88.93 43.81 -38.45
N THR A 516 88.84 43.88 -37.11
CA THR A 516 89.84 44.56 -36.27
C THR A 516 91.24 43.94 -36.41
N ALA A 517 91.36 42.61 -36.38
CA ALA A 517 92.66 41.92 -36.48
C ALA A 517 93.30 42.13 -37.86
N ALA A 518 92.51 42.04 -38.94
CA ALA A 518 92.96 42.32 -40.29
C ALA A 518 93.38 43.79 -40.44
N ARG A 519 92.64 44.76 -39.87
CA ARG A 519 93.05 46.16 -39.86
C ARG A 519 94.37 46.37 -39.10
N GLN A 520 94.54 45.76 -37.93
CA GLN A 520 95.80 45.83 -37.19
C GLN A 520 96.98 45.22 -37.95
N SER A 521 96.75 44.22 -38.81
CA SER A 521 97.76 43.70 -39.73
C SER A 521 98.07 44.70 -40.85
N ALA A 522 97.04 45.30 -41.47
CA ALA A 522 97.21 46.33 -42.49
C ALA A 522 97.97 47.56 -41.96
N ASP A 523 97.67 48.04 -40.75
CA ASP A 523 98.40 49.13 -40.07
C ASP A 523 99.90 48.78 -39.90
N GLN A 524 100.22 47.52 -39.59
CA GLN A 524 101.61 47.05 -39.48
C GLN A 524 102.31 46.97 -40.85
N GLN A 525 101.60 46.53 -41.89
CA GLN A 525 102.15 46.49 -43.24
C GLN A 525 102.37 47.91 -43.81
N ASP A 526 101.49 48.86 -43.50
CA ASP A 526 101.66 50.29 -43.82
C ASP A 526 102.94 50.85 -43.16
N ALA A 527 103.12 50.62 -41.86
CA ALA A 527 104.33 51.02 -41.14
C ALA A 527 105.62 50.37 -41.71
N ILE A 528 105.56 49.10 -42.13
CA ILE A 528 106.68 48.42 -42.81
C ILE A 528 106.97 49.08 -44.16
N SER A 529 105.94 49.41 -44.94
CA SER A 529 106.09 50.09 -46.24
C SER A 529 106.68 51.49 -46.07
N ALA A 530 106.20 52.28 -45.11
CA ALA A 530 106.71 53.61 -44.79
C ALA A 530 108.18 53.58 -44.30
N GLN A 531 108.55 52.57 -43.50
CA GLN A 531 109.92 52.38 -43.05
C GLN A 531 110.84 51.93 -44.21
N ALA A 532 110.35 51.09 -45.12
CA ALA A 532 111.06 50.69 -46.33
C ALA A 532 111.24 51.87 -47.30
N GLU A 533 110.24 52.74 -47.49
CA GLU A 533 110.38 54.00 -48.23
C GLU A 533 111.44 54.90 -47.58
N THR A 534 111.38 55.08 -46.26
CA THR A 534 112.35 55.91 -45.51
C THR A 534 113.77 55.37 -45.67
N ASN A 535 113.94 54.05 -45.71
CA ASN A 535 115.22 53.42 -46.02
C ASN A 535 115.63 53.63 -47.48
N ALA A 536 114.72 53.45 -48.45
CA ALA A 536 114.99 53.66 -49.87
C ALA A 536 115.44 55.11 -50.15
N ARG A 537 114.74 56.12 -49.59
CA ARG A 537 115.11 57.55 -49.65
C ARG A 537 116.46 57.85 -48.99
N ARG A 538 116.85 57.10 -47.95
CA ARG A 538 118.19 57.22 -47.36
C ARG A 538 119.26 56.60 -48.26
N GLU A 539 118.99 55.46 -48.90
CA GLU A 539 119.94 54.88 -49.87
C GLU A 539 120.01 55.69 -51.18
N GLU A 540 118.94 56.37 -51.59
CA GLU A 540 118.93 57.42 -52.62
C GLU A 540 119.89 58.56 -52.26
N GLN A 541 119.80 59.10 -51.04
CA GLN A 541 120.73 60.12 -50.55
C GLN A 541 122.17 59.60 -50.46
N ASN A 542 122.39 58.37 -50.00
CA ASN A 542 123.72 57.74 -49.99
C ASN A 542 124.28 57.63 -51.42
N ALA A 543 123.48 57.18 -52.38
CA ALA A 543 123.87 57.07 -53.79
C ALA A 543 124.17 58.43 -54.42
N ALA A 544 123.35 59.46 -54.14
CA ALA A 544 123.56 60.83 -54.60
C ALA A 544 124.82 61.46 -53.97
N ASN A 545 125.08 61.22 -52.68
CA ASN A 545 126.28 61.67 -51.99
C ASN A 545 127.55 61.00 -52.55
N ALA A 546 127.50 59.68 -52.75
CA ALA A 546 128.59 58.92 -53.37
C ALA A 546 128.84 59.35 -54.83
N ARG A 547 127.78 59.64 -55.60
CA ARG A 547 127.89 60.27 -56.94
C ARG A 547 128.58 61.63 -56.87
N ASN A 548 128.16 62.49 -55.94
CA ASN A 548 128.75 63.82 -55.79
C ASN A 548 130.24 63.72 -55.38
N ALA A 549 130.59 62.77 -54.52
CA ALA A 549 131.98 62.47 -54.16
C ALA A 549 132.78 61.92 -55.36
N ALA A 550 132.20 61.05 -56.18
CA ALA A 550 132.82 60.58 -57.42
C ALA A 550 133.09 61.72 -58.41
N ALA A 551 132.16 62.68 -58.54
CA ALA A 551 132.35 63.89 -59.35
C ALA A 551 133.46 64.80 -58.79
N VAL A 552 133.55 64.97 -57.47
CA VAL A 552 134.65 65.73 -56.83
C VAL A 552 136.00 65.05 -57.05
N ALA A 553 136.08 63.71 -56.90
CA ALA A 553 137.30 62.95 -57.16
C ALA A 553 137.72 63.02 -58.64
N ASN A 554 136.77 62.94 -59.59
CA ASN A 554 137.01 63.21 -61.02
C ASN A 554 137.59 64.61 -61.25
N HIS A 555 136.99 65.65 -60.64
CA HIS A 555 137.52 67.02 -60.70
C HIS A 555 138.91 67.20 -60.07
N GLN A 556 139.32 66.30 -59.17
CA GLN A 556 140.66 66.26 -58.57
C GLN A 556 141.63 65.32 -59.32
N ASN A 557 141.20 64.71 -60.43
CA ASN A 557 141.89 63.65 -61.18
C ASN A 557 142.18 62.37 -60.36
N ASP A 558 141.55 62.16 -59.20
CA ASP A 558 141.67 60.90 -58.45
C ASP A 558 140.66 59.86 -58.97
N ALA A 559 141.08 59.16 -60.03
CA ALA A 559 140.31 58.08 -60.62
C ALA A 559 140.09 56.88 -59.66
N LYS A 560 140.92 56.71 -58.61
CA LYS A 560 140.77 55.59 -57.66
C LYS A 560 139.66 55.87 -56.66
N GLU A 561 139.66 57.06 -56.06
CA GLU A 561 138.57 57.50 -55.18
C GLU A 561 137.26 57.62 -55.95
N ALA A 562 137.28 58.15 -57.18
CA ALA A 562 136.07 58.22 -58.02
C ALA A 562 135.44 56.84 -58.26
N ARG A 563 136.27 55.83 -58.56
CA ARG A 563 135.84 54.44 -58.78
C ARG A 563 135.36 53.76 -57.50
N ALA A 564 135.98 54.04 -56.35
CA ALA A 564 135.49 53.57 -55.04
C ALA A 564 134.10 54.15 -54.71
N ARG A 565 133.89 55.44 -54.93
CA ARG A 565 132.60 56.12 -54.72
C ARG A 565 131.52 55.68 -55.72
N SER A 566 131.89 55.35 -56.95
CA SER A 566 130.98 54.67 -57.88
C SER A 566 130.44 53.34 -57.33
N LEU A 567 131.31 52.50 -56.76
CA LEU A 567 130.92 51.21 -56.18
C LEU A 567 130.07 51.39 -54.91
N GLU A 568 130.36 52.40 -54.08
CA GLU A 568 129.54 52.78 -52.93
C GLU A 568 128.12 53.21 -53.35
N SER A 569 128.00 54.01 -54.42
CA SER A 569 126.72 54.42 -55.00
C SER A 569 125.92 53.25 -55.57
N LEU A 570 126.58 52.32 -56.27
CA LEU A 570 125.96 51.09 -56.79
C LEU A 570 125.47 50.17 -55.66
N ALA A 571 126.25 50.04 -54.57
CA ALA A 571 125.84 49.28 -53.40
C ALA A 571 124.63 49.90 -52.68
N ALA A 572 124.54 51.25 -52.65
CA ALA A 572 123.36 51.95 -52.15
C ALA A 572 122.14 51.72 -53.06
N SER A 573 122.29 51.80 -54.39
CA SER A 573 121.22 51.47 -55.33
C SER A 573 120.68 50.04 -55.15
N ALA A 574 121.55 49.04 -54.99
CA ALA A 574 121.14 47.65 -54.74
C ALA A 574 120.34 47.50 -53.43
N ARG A 575 120.69 48.24 -52.37
CA ARG A 575 119.90 48.30 -51.14
C ARG A 575 118.57 49.06 -51.34
N GLY A 576 118.53 50.09 -52.19
CA GLY A 576 117.30 50.76 -52.61
C GLY A 576 116.28 49.79 -53.21
N THR A 577 116.68 49.01 -54.22
CA THR A 577 115.82 47.99 -54.86
C THR A 577 115.38 46.86 -53.90
N ALA A 578 116.16 46.57 -52.85
CA ALA A 578 115.71 45.64 -51.81
C ALA A 578 114.58 46.24 -50.95
N ASN A 579 114.67 47.54 -50.62
CA ASN A 579 113.61 48.25 -49.88
C ASN A 579 112.34 48.45 -50.72
N GLU A 580 112.45 48.75 -52.02
CA GLU A 580 111.34 48.78 -52.98
C GLU A 580 110.49 47.50 -52.90
N ARG A 581 111.13 46.33 -52.99
CA ARG A 581 110.44 45.02 -52.92
C ARG A 581 109.77 44.80 -51.57
N ALA A 582 110.47 45.13 -50.47
CA ALA A 582 109.90 45.01 -49.12
C ALA A 582 108.66 45.89 -48.94
N ALA A 583 108.66 47.11 -49.47
CA ALA A 583 107.52 48.01 -49.45
C ALA A 583 106.35 47.47 -50.30
N GLN A 584 106.63 47.00 -51.52
CA GLN A 584 105.59 46.47 -52.41
C GLN A 584 104.96 45.16 -51.91
N ASP A 585 105.75 44.27 -51.29
CA ASP A 585 105.24 43.07 -50.62
C ASP A 585 104.36 43.42 -49.41
N ALA A 586 104.75 44.42 -48.61
CA ALA A 586 103.92 44.93 -47.51
C ALA A 586 102.61 45.53 -48.03
N ALA A 587 102.65 46.37 -49.07
CA ALA A 587 101.44 46.92 -49.70
C ALA A 587 100.49 45.85 -50.28
N ASN A 588 101.05 44.77 -50.86
CA ASN A 588 100.27 43.63 -51.34
C ASN A 588 99.59 42.87 -50.18
N ARG A 589 100.28 42.71 -49.04
CA ARG A 589 99.71 42.12 -47.81
C ARG A 589 98.63 43.01 -47.21
N ALA A 590 98.87 44.32 -47.10
CA ALA A 590 97.89 45.29 -46.63
C ALA A 590 96.59 45.25 -47.46
N ARG A 591 96.69 45.15 -48.80
CA ARG A 591 95.53 44.97 -49.68
C ARG A 591 94.81 43.63 -49.47
N SER A 592 95.53 42.55 -49.15
CA SER A 592 94.92 41.27 -48.76
C SER A 592 94.16 41.37 -47.43
N ASP A 593 94.76 42.06 -46.45
CA ASP A 593 94.15 42.27 -45.12
C ASP A 593 92.91 43.18 -45.21
N ALA A 594 92.96 44.24 -46.01
CA ALA A 594 91.78 45.05 -46.35
C ALA A 594 90.68 44.20 -47.00
N GLY A 595 91.03 43.27 -47.89
CA GLY A 595 90.09 42.30 -48.47
C GLY A 595 89.46 41.38 -47.42
N ALA A 596 90.25 40.87 -46.47
CA ALA A 596 89.77 40.06 -45.36
C ALA A 596 88.81 40.85 -44.44
N ALA A 597 89.15 42.11 -44.12
CA ALA A 597 88.31 42.98 -43.31
C ALA A 597 86.97 43.31 -43.99
N ASN A 598 86.98 43.61 -45.30
CA ASN A 598 85.75 43.86 -46.07
C ASN A 598 84.84 42.62 -46.14
N ASN A 599 85.41 41.43 -46.35
CA ASN A 599 84.66 40.18 -46.31
C ASN A 599 84.02 39.93 -44.91
N ALA A 600 84.79 40.20 -43.85
CA ALA A 600 84.30 40.09 -42.49
C ALA A 600 83.19 41.12 -42.17
N ALA A 601 83.29 42.36 -42.66
CA ALA A 601 82.24 43.36 -42.56
C ALA A 601 80.93 42.91 -43.25
N GLY A 602 81.01 42.39 -44.48
CA GLY A 602 79.86 41.81 -45.18
C GLY A 602 79.22 40.62 -44.44
N ALA A 603 80.05 39.73 -43.87
CA ALA A 603 79.58 38.61 -43.06
C ALA A 603 78.92 39.09 -41.74
N ALA A 604 79.50 40.07 -41.05
CA ALA A 604 78.92 40.69 -39.86
C ALA A 604 77.57 41.36 -40.17
N ARG A 605 77.45 42.06 -41.30
CA ARG A 605 76.20 42.71 -41.71
C ARG A 605 75.10 41.72 -42.06
N ASN A 606 75.44 40.62 -42.73
CA ASN A 606 74.52 39.51 -42.95
C ASN A 606 74.04 38.87 -41.64
N ALA A 607 74.95 38.67 -40.68
CA ALA A 607 74.58 38.17 -39.35
C ALA A 607 73.67 39.16 -38.58
N ALA A 608 73.93 40.47 -38.65
CA ALA A 608 73.06 41.50 -38.09
C ALA A 608 71.66 41.53 -38.73
N ASN A 609 71.56 41.28 -40.04
CA ASN A 609 70.28 41.15 -40.75
C ASN A 609 69.50 39.91 -40.26
N VAL A 610 70.16 38.76 -40.09
CA VAL A 610 69.55 37.54 -39.53
C VAL A 610 69.04 37.78 -38.10
N ALA A 611 69.85 38.43 -37.25
CA ALA A 611 69.45 38.77 -35.88
C ALA A 611 68.23 39.72 -35.87
N SER A 612 68.19 40.70 -36.76
CA SER A 612 67.08 41.64 -36.92
C SER A 612 65.78 40.96 -37.37
N GLY A 613 65.87 40.01 -38.32
CA GLY A 613 64.74 39.19 -38.75
C GLY A 613 64.22 38.29 -37.63
N ALA A 614 65.12 37.65 -36.88
CA ALA A 614 64.76 36.83 -35.73
C ALA A 614 64.09 37.67 -34.61
N ALA A 615 64.58 38.88 -34.35
CA ALA A 615 63.93 39.83 -33.43
C ALA A 615 62.54 40.29 -33.88
N ALA A 616 62.26 40.35 -35.18
CA ALA A 616 60.91 40.57 -35.71
C ALA A 616 60.02 39.33 -35.49
N GLY A 617 60.53 38.12 -35.76
CA GLY A 617 59.84 36.85 -35.50
C GLY A 617 59.48 36.65 -34.03
N ALA A 618 60.41 36.93 -33.12
CA ALA A 618 60.20 36.86 -31.68
C ALA A 618 59.12 37.84 -31.19
N ARG A 619 59.12 39.09 -31.70
CA ARG A 619 58.07 40.08 -31.39
C ARG A 619 56.70 39.65 -31.89
N SER A 620 56.60 39.11 -33.11
CA SER A 620 55.34 38.58 -33.66
C SER A 620 54.76 37.46 -32.77
N ALA A 621 55.60 36.49 -32.40
CA ALA A 621 55.21 35.40 -31.51
C ALA A 621 54.84 35.89 -30.09
N ALA A 622 55.51 36.93 -29.56
CA ALA A 622 55.13 37.55 -28.29
C ALA A 622 53.77 38.28 -28.35
N THR A 623 53.45 38.94 -29.48
CA THR A 623 52.13 39.53 -29.73
C THR A 623 51.03 38.46 -29.82
N GLU A 624 51.30 37.34 -30.48
CA GLU A 624 50.40 36.19 -30.54
C GLU A 624 50.13 35.59 -29.15
N ALA A 625 51.18 35.34 -28.36
CA ALA A 625 51.05 34.88 -26.98
C ALA A 625 50.22 35.85 -26.12
N GLY A 626 50.43 37.16 -26.28
CA GLY A 626 49.63 38.21 -25.63
C GLY A 626 48.15 38.17 -26.00
N ARG A 627 47.84 37.99 -27.29
CA ARG A 627 46.46 37.82 -27.79
C ARG A 627 45.81 36.56 -27.24
N ALA A 628 46.53 35.43 -27.23
CA ALA A 628 46.05 34.17 -26.68
C ALA A 628 45.77 34.27 -25.16
N ALA A 629 46.67 34.90 -24.39
CA ALA A 629 46.48 35.17 -22.96
C ALA A 629 45.28 36.08 -22.68
N ALA A 630 44.99 37.06 -23.54
CA ALA A 630 43.80 37.90 -23.43
C ALA A 630 42.50 37.09 -23.68
N ARG A 631 42.47 36.25 -24.72
CA ARG A 631 41.33 35.35 -24.98
C ARG A 631 41.13 34.33 -23.85
N ALA A 632 42.20 33.78 -23.29
CA ALA A 632 42.14 32.88 -22.14
C ALA A 632 41.55 33.57 -20.90
N ARG A 633 41.92 34.83 -20.63
CA ARG A 633 41.32 35.64 -19.54
C ARG A 633 39.84 35.94 -19.78
N ALA A 634 39.43 36.27 -21.01
CA ALA A 634 38.02 36.46 -21.35
C ALA A 634 37.21 35.16 -21.16
N ALA A 635 37.77 34.02 -21.56
CA ALA A 635 37.15 32.70 -21.36
C ALA A 635 37.03 32.33 -19.86
N ALA A 636 38.04 32.63 -19.04
CA ALA A 636 37.97 32.42 -17.59
C ALA A 636 36.90 33.31 -16.92
N ALA A 637 36.76 34.57 -17.35
CA ALA A 637 35.71 35.47 -16.87
C ALA A 637 34.30 34.96 -17.27
N ALA A 638 34.14 34.47 -18.49
CA ALA A 638 32.88 33.85 -18.96
C ALA A 638 32.53 32.58 -18.15
N ALA A 639 33.52 31.73 -17.84
CA ALA A 639 33.33 30.55 -17.01
C ALA A 639 32.92 30.91 -15.58
N ALA A 640 33.56 31.90 -14.96
CA ALA A 640 33.21 32.39 -13.63
C ALA A 640 31.79 33.02 -13.58
N ALA A 641 31.41 33.80 -14.59
CA ALA A 641 30.07 34.37 -14.68
C ALA A 641 28.99 33.30 -14.86
N ALA A 642 29.28 32.22 -15.60
CA ALA A 642 28.38 31.07 -15.73
C ALA A 642 28.28 30.28 -14.41
N ALA A 643 29.40 30.03 -13.73
CA ALA A 643 29.40 29.38 -12.41
C ALA A 643 28.60 30.16 -11.35
N ALA A 644 28.70 31.49 -11.35
CA ALA A 644 27.90 32.35 -10.47
C ALA A 644 26.38 32.20 -10.74
N ARG A 645 25.95 32.20 -12.00
CA ARG A 645 24.54 31.99 -12.37
C ARG A 645 24.06 30.56 -12.07
N ALA A 646 24.90 29.54 -12.28
CA ALA A 646 24.58 28.17 -11.89
C ALA A 646 24.37 28.05 -10.37
N ASN A 647 25.21 28.71 -9.57
CA ASN A 647 25.06 28.76 -8.10
C ASN A 647 23.80 29.51 -7.65
N GLN A 648 23.43 30.60 -8.34
CA GLN A 648 22.17 31.30 -8.11
C GLN A 648 20.97 30.40 -8.43
N ALA A 649 20.98 29.72 -9.58
CA ALA A 649 19.92 28.80 -9.97
C ALA A 649 19.78 27.61 -9.00
N ALA A 650 20.89 27.06 -8.50
CA ALA A 650 20.86 26.04 -7.45
C ALA A 650 20.23 26.54 -6.13
N ARG A 651 20.48 27.79 -5.72
CA ARG A 651 19.82 28.39 -4.55
C ARG A 651 18.31 28.60 -4.76
N VAL A 652 17.88 28.92 -5.98
CA VAL A 652 16.45 28.99 -6.32
C VAL A 652 15.81 27.59 -6.24
N ALA A 653 16.48 26.57 -6.77
CA ALA A 653 16.02 25.18 -6.66
C ALA A 653 15.89 24.72 -5.19
N GLU A 654 16.85 25.04 -4.33
CA GLU A 654 16.78 24.74 -2.89
C GLU A 654 15.63 25.48 -2.18
N ALA A 655 15.39 26.76 -2.52
CA ALA A 655 14.31 27.54 -1.95
C ALA A 655 12.91 27.04 -2.39
N GLU A 656 12.76 26.65 -3.65
CA GLU A 656 11.52 26.09 -4.19
C GLU A 656 11.28 24.64 -3.72
N ALA A 657 12.33 23.84 -3.51
CA ALA A 657 12.21 22.54 -2.85
C ALA A 657 11.74 22.71 -1.39
N ALA A 658 12.27 23.69 -0.66
CA ALA A 658 11.78 24.01 0.68
C ALA A 658 10.34 24.55 0.70
N ALA A 659 9.89 25.23 -0.36
CA ALA A 659 8.49 25.61 -0.54
C ALA A 659 7.59 24.40 -0.86
N THR A 660 8.07 23.48 -1.69
CA THR A 660 7.41 22.20 -2.01
C THR A 660 7.20 21.38 -0.74
N HIS A 661 8.24 21.25 0.09
CA HIS A 661 8.17 20.51 1.36
C HIS A 661 7.14 21.10 2.33
N ARG A 662 7.09 22.44 2.50
CA ARG A 662 6.04 23.08 3.31
C ARG A 662 4.63 22.77 2.79
N ALA A 663 4.43 22.86 1.48
CA ALA A 663 3.13 22.53 0.86
C ALA A 663 2.76 21.04 1.04
N ALA A 664 3.74 20.13 1.06
CA ALA A 664 3.50 18.72 1.40
C ALA A 664 3.10 18.53 2.88
N MET A 665 3.78 19.21 3.82
CA MET A 665 3.40 19.19 5.25
C MET A 665 2.01 19.79 5.49
N GLU A 666 1.62 20.85 4.74
CA GLU A 666 0.27 21.40 4.78
C GLU A 666 -0.78 20.42 4.25
N ALA A 667 -0.46 19.64 3.20
CA ALA A 667 -1.35 18.60 2.69
C ALA A 667 -1.49 17.41 3.66
N GLU A 668 -0.40 17.05 4.37
CA GLU A 668 -0.41 16.01 5.40
C GLU A 668 -1.25 16.42 6.62
N ALA A 669 -1.08 17.65 7.11
CA ALA A 669 -1.90 18.17 8.21
C ALA A 669 -3.39 18.20 7.84
N ALA A 670 -3.74 18.69 6.64
CA ALA A 670 -5.12 18.69 6.16
C ALA A 670 -5.70 17.27 5.97
N ALA A 671 -4.88 16.28 5.59
CA ALA A 671 -5.30 14.88 5.52
C ALA A 671 -5.48 14.23 6.92
N ALA A 672 -4.71 14.66 7.92
CA ALA A 672 -4.92 14.26 9.31
C ALA A 672 -6.22 14.85 9.88
N ASP A 673 -6.48 16.14 9.66
CA ASP A 673 -7.75 16.80 10.01
C ASP A 673 -8.95 16.10 9.33
N ALA A 674 -8.84 15.78 8.05
CA ALA A 674 -9.86 15.03 7.32
C ALA A 674 -10.15 13.66 7.97
N THR A 675 -9.09 12.93 8.39
CA THR A 675 -9.20 11.62 9.04
C THR A 675 -9.82 11.71 10.45
N ALA A 676 -9.54 12.79 11.19
CA ALA A 676 -10.16 13.04 12.48
C ALA A 676 -11.66 13.33 12.37
N ASN A 677 -12.07 14.18 11.42
CA ASN A 677 -13.48 14.49 11.18
C ASN A 677 -14.25 13.29 10.58
N GLU A 678 -13.64 12.48 9.71
CA GLU A 678 -14.16 11.18 9.25
C GLU A 678 -14.47 10.23 10.42
N THR A 679 -13.59 10.19 11.42
CA THR A 679 -13.78 9.36 12.63
C THR A 679 -14.97 9.86 13.46
N GLN A 680 -15.09 11.19 13.66
CA GLN A 680 -16.20 11.80 14.38
C GLN A 680 -17.56 11.57 13.67
N ALA A 681 -17.60 11.65 12.34
CA ALA A 681 -18.81 11.34 11.57
C ALA A 681 -19.24 9.88 11.77
N ALA A 682 -18.30 8.94 11.75
CA ALA A 682 -18.56 7.53 11.97
C ALA A 682 -18.97 7.20 13.42
N GLU A 683 -18.47 7.94 14.41
CA GLU A 683 -18.91 7.84 15.82
C GLU A 683 -20.35 8.32 15.98
N ALA A 684 -20.66 9.53 15.49
CA ALA A 684 -22.00 10.08 15.54
C ALA A 684 -23.04 9.19 14.82
N ALA A 685 -22.67 8.58 13.67
CA ALA A 685 -23.53 7.62 12.98
C ALA A 685 -23.81 6.34 13.79
N ARG A 686 -22.83 5.82 14.54
CA ARG A 686 -23.03 4.70 15.47
C ARG A 686 -23.96 5.10 16.62
N SER A 687 -23.76 6.27 17.21
CA SER A 687 -24.61 6.80 18.27
C SER A 687 -26.06 7.05 17.80
N ALA A 688 -26.26 7.60 16.61
CA ALA A 688 -27.59 7.78 16.02
C ALA A 688 -28.31 6.43 15.81
N THR A 689 -27.58 5.41 15.37
CA THR A 689 -28.12 4.05 15.16
C THR A 689 -28.57 3.42 16.49
N ALA A 690 -27.73 3.46 17.53
CA ALA A 690 -28.08 2.93 18.86
C ALA A 690 -29.25 3.69 19.51
N LEU A 691 -29.41 4.99 19.24
CA LEU A 691 -30.57 5.77 19.68
C LEU A 691 -31.85 5.39 18.90
N ALA A 692 -31.76 5.09 17.60
CA ALA A 692 -32.91 4.60 16.84
C ALA A 692 -33.42 3.23 17.35
N GLU A 693 -32.51 2.32 17.73
CA GLU A 693 -32.83 1.05 18.38
C GLU A 693 -33.55 1.25 19.74
N GLN A 694 -33.05 2.18 20.57
CA GLN A 694 -33.70 2.54 21.83
C GLN A 694 -35.10 3.15 21.62
N ALA A 695 -35.26 4.05 20.64
CA ALA A 695 -36.56 4.63 20.31
C ALA A 695 -37.57 3.59 19.80
N ALA A 696 -37.10 2.53 19.10
CA ALA A 696 -37.94 1.39 18.73
C ALA A 696 -38.36 0.54 19.95
N SER A 697 -37.46 0.34 20.91
CA SER A 697 -37.80 -0.34 22.18
C SER A 697 -38.87 0.41 22.97
N GLU A 698 -38.77 1.74 23.09
CA GLU A 698 -39.80 2.56 23.73
C GLU A 698 -41.14 2.54 22.97
N ALA A 699 -41.11 2.55 21.63
CA ALA A 699 -42.32 2.42 20.82
C ALA A 699 -43.05 1.07 21.04
N LEU A 700 -42.32 -0.02 21.17
CA LEU A 700 -42.89 -1.34 21.47
C LEU A 700 -43.46 -1.41 22.90
N GLN A 701 -42.79 -0.82 23.90
CA GLN A 701 -43.30 -0.74 25.27
C GLN A 701 -44.57 0.13 25.35
N SER A 702 -44.62 1.26 24.63
CA SER A 702 -45.81 2.11 24.51
C SER A 702 -46.99 1.36 23.89
N LEU A 703 -46.76 0.55 22.85
CA LEU A 703 -47.78 -0.32 22.25
C LEU A 703 -48.28 -1.40 23.21
N GLN A 704 -47.39 -2.10 23.92
CA GLN A 704 -47.77 -3.11 24.92
C GLN A 704 -48.61 -2.50 26.06
N ALA A 705 -48.30 -1.28 26.48
CA ALA A 705 -49.10 -0.55 27.46
C ALA A 705 -50.50 -0.16 26.91
N ALA A 706 -50.61 0.18 25.62
CA ALA A 706 -51.90 0.40 24.97
C ALA A 706 -52.74 -0.89 24.83
N GLU A 707 -52.11 -2.02 24.51
CA GLU A 707 -52.76 -3.34 24.49
C GLU A 707 -53.23 -3.77 25.89
N ARG A 708 -52.44 -3.49 26.95
CA ARG A 708 -52.86 -3.68 28.34
C ARG A 708 -54.04 -2.79 28.71
N THR A 709 -54.01 -1.50 28.33
CA THR A 709 -55.13 -0.57 28.52
C THR A 709 -56.43 -1.13 27.92
N LYS A 710 -56.35 -1.71 26.72
CA LYS A 710 -57.49 -2.39 26.09
C LYS A 710 -57.94 -3.64 26.88
N ALA A 711 -57.01 -4.49 27.31
CA ALA A 711 -57.35 -5.69 28.06
C ALA A 711 -58.10 -5.38 29.38
N GLU A 712 -57.66 -4.34 30.11
CA GLU A 712 -58.38 -3.89 31.32
C GLU A 712 -59.76 -3.29 30.98
N ALA A 713 -59.92 -2.61 29.84
CA ALA A 713 -61.21 -2.13 29.39
C ALA A 713 -62.18 -3.26 29.00
N ASP A 714 -61.69 -4.30 28.30
CA ASP A 714 -62.47 -5.50 27.97
C ASP A 714 -62.88 -6.25 29.26
N ALA A 715 -61.99 -6.34 30.26
CA ALA A 715 -62.25 -6.95 31.56
C ALA A 715 -63.30 -6.15 32.36
N ALA A 716 -63.16 -4.82 32.46
CA ALA A 716 -64.14 -3.95 33.10
C ALA A 716 -65.54 -4.06 32.44
N SER A 717 -65.59 -4.19 31.11
CA SER A 717 -66.85 -4.43 30.39
C SER A 717 -67.44 -5.82 30.66
N THR A 718 -66.60 -6.84 30.91
CA THR A 718 -67.05 -8.19 31.27
C THR A 718 -67.70 -8.18 32.66
N GLU A 719 -67.08 -7.52 33.64
CA GLU A 719 -67.67 -7.41 34.97
C GLU A 719 -68.87 -6.46 35.05
N ALA A 720 -68.98 -5.46 34.17
CA ALA A 720 -70.23 -4.71 34.01
C ALA A 720 -71.40 -5.59 33.54
N VAL A 721 -71.15 -6.55 32.63
CA VAL A 721 -72.15 -7.53 32.19
C VAL A 721 -72.47 -8.55 33.29
N SER A 722 -71.46 -8.98 34.05
CA SER A 722 -71.62 -9.80 35.26
C SER A 722 -72.57 -9.11 36.26
N ALA A 723 -72.25 -7.87 36.65
CA ALA A 723 -73.06 -7.08 37.58
C ALA A 723 -74.51 -6.87 37.10
N ALA A 724 -74.71 -6.54 35.82
CA ALA A 724 -76.03 -6.37 35.22
C ALA A 724 -76.84 -7.69 35.19
N THR A 725 -76.18 -8.83 34.98
CA THR A 725 -76.80 -10.15 35.02
C THR A 725 -77.26 -10.49 36.44
N GLN A 726 -76.39 -10.28 37.43
CA GLN A 726 -76.71 -10.53 38.84
C GLN A 726 -77.83 -9.59 39.34
N ALA A 727 -77.80 -8.31 38.96
CA ALA A 727 -78.88 -7.37 39.26
C ALA A 727 -80.23 -7.79 38.64
N SER A 728 -80.22 -8.33 37.41
CA SER A 728 -81.41 -8.87 36.77
C SER A 728 -82.00 -10.07 37.52
N LEU A 729 -81.13 -10.96 38.05
CA LEU A 729 -81.54 -12.08 38.91
C LEU A 729 -82.06 -11.61 40.27
N ALA A 730 -81.47 -10.56 40.86
CA ALA A 730 -81.97 -9.94 42.08
C ALA A 730 -83.38 -9.34 41.90
N VAL A 731 -83.64 -8.67 40.78
CA VAL A 731 -84.98 -8.15 40.41
C VAL A 731 -86.00 -9.27 40.21
N GLN A 732 -85.62 -10.40 39.59
CA GLN A 732 -86.48 -11.57 39.45
C GLN A 732 -86.82 -12.18 40.81
N ALA A 733 -85.83 -12.39 41.67
CA ALA A 733 -86.02 -12.91 43.02
C ALA A 733 -86.88 -11.97 43.89
N ALA A 734 -86.68 -10.66 43.82
CA ALA A 734 -87.52 -9.67 44.49
C ALA A 734 -88.97 -9.66 43.98
N SER A 735 -89.17 -9.91 42.68
CA SER A 735 -90.49 -10.03 42.08
C SER A 735 -91.20 -11.31 42.52
N ALA A 736 -90.47 -12.42 42.64
CA ALA A 736 -90.98 -13.68 43.20
C ALA A 736 -91.35 -13.52 44.69
N ALA A 737 -90.47 -12.93 45.51
CA ALA A 737 -90.75 -12.62 46.92
C ALA A 737 -92.01 -11.75 47.08
N LYS A 738 -92.19 -10.74 46.22
CA LYS A 738 -93.41 -9.93 46.21
C LYS A 738 -94.64 -10.78 45.87
N ALA A 739 -94.57 -11.64 44.85
CA ALA A 739 -95.69 -12.49 44.45
C ALA A 739 -96.08 -13.50 45.54
N SER A 740 -95.12 -14.22 46.12
CA SER A 740 -95.38 -15.14 47.24
C SER A 740 -95.91 -14.39 48.46
N SER A 741 -95.39 -13.20 48.77
CA SER A 741 -95.90 -12.38 49.88
C SER A 741 -97.33 -11.89 49.67
N GLN A 742 -97.73 -11.58 48.43
CA GLN A 742 -99.11 -11.20 48.12
C GLN A 742 -100.05 -12.42 48.20
N ALA A 743 -99.58 -13.61 47.83
CA ALA A 743 -100.33 -14.85 47.96
C ALA A 743 -100.59 -15.30 49.41
N ILE A 744 -99.88 -14.75 50.42
CA ILE A 744 -100.15 -15.00 51.85
C ILE A 744 -101.51 -14.43 52.27
N THR A 745 -101.94 -13.31 51.70
CA THR A 745 -103.07 -12.52 52.19
C THR A 745 -104.39 -13.30 52.19
N ASP A 746 -104.72 -14.00 51.11
CA ASP A 746 -105.97 -14.76 51.01
C ASP A 746 -106.06 -15.93 52.00
N PRO A 747 -105.08 -16.86 52.10
CA PRO A 747 -105.12 -17.93 53.10
C PRO A 747 -105.00 -17.41 54.54
N ALA A 748 -104.22 -16.34 54.80
CA ALA A 748 -104.14 -15.74 56.13
C ALA A 748 -105.50 -15.14 56.56
N ASN A 749 -106.13 -14.33 55.71
CA ASN A 749 -107.46 -13.78 55.97
C ASN A 749 -108.52 -14.88 56.10
N THR A 750 -108.48 -15.88 55.22
CA THR A 750 -109.41 -17.02 55.26
C THR A 750 -109.27 -17.80 56.57
N ALA A 751 -108.05 -18.08 57.02
CA ALA A 751 -107.80 -18.73 58.31
C ALA A 751 -108.37 -17.92 59.49
N ILE A 752 -108.10 -16.61 59.53
CA ILE A 752 -108.58 -15.71 60.59
C ILE A 752 -110.10 -15.64 60.59
N VAL A 753 -110.76 -15.44 59.45
CA VAL A 753 -112.22 -15.37 59.34
C VAL A 753 -112.90 -16.69 59.73
N ILE A 754 -112.30 -17.83 59.37
CA ILE A 754 -112.81 -19.16 59.71
C ILE A 754 -112.79 -19.43 61.22
N VAL A 755 -111.76 -18.99 61.94
CA VAL A 755 -111.64 -19.23 63.39
C VAL A 755 -112.14 -18.08 64.27
N ALA A 756 -112.41 -16.91 63.69
CA ALA A 756 -112.86 -15.72 64.43
C ALA A 756 -113.99 -15.97 65.45
N PRO A 757 -115.04 -16.78 65.16
CA PRO A 757 -116.11 -17.09 66.12
C PRO A 757 -115.69 -17.86 67.37
N TYR A 758 -114.45 -18.36 67.43
CA TYR A 758 -113.90 -19.17 68.52
C TYR A 758 -112.65 -18.54 69.16
N THR A 759 -112.20 -17.37 68.70
CA THR A 759 -111.02 -16.70 69.28
C THR A 759 -111.30 -16.22 70.71
N ASN A 760 -110.29 -16.23 71.57
CA ASN A 760 -110.37 -16.05 73.03
C ASN A 760 -111.13 -17.16 73.81
N GLU A 761 -111.83 -18.07 73.13
CA GLU A 761 -112.47 -19.25 73.74
C GLU A 761 -111.69 -20.55 73.47
N ASP A 762 -111.10 -20.70 72.28
CA ASP A 762 -110.28 -21.85 71.88
C ASP A 762 -108.82 -21.46 71.60
N ILE A 763 -107.89 -22.13 72.28
CA ILE A 763 -106.43 -21.87 72.17
C ILE A 763 -105.90 -22.20 70.76
N GLY A 764 -106.54 -23.12 70.03
CA GLY A 764 -106.24 -23.40 68.63
C GLY A 764 -106.66 -22.27 67.69
N ALA A 765 -107.76 -21.57 67.97
CA ALA A 765 -108.22 -20.41 67.18
C ALA A 765 -107.24 -19.24 67.31
N ASP A 766 -106.80 -18.98 68.54
CA ASP A 766 -105.79 -17.96 68.83
C ASP A 766 -104.42 -18.31 68.22
N PHE A 767 -104.07 -19.61 68.18
CA PHE A 767 -102.85 -20.07 67.52
C PHE A 767 -102.93 -19.93 65.99
N VAL A 768 -104.03 -20.34 65.35
CA VAL A 768 -104.30 -20.12 63.92
C VAL A 768 -104.17 -18.64 63.56
N THR A 769 -104.83 -17.77 64.33
CA THR A 769 -104.81 -16.31 64.15
C THR A 769 -103.38 -15.76 64.30
N ARG A 770 -102.61 -16.25 65.28
CA ARG A 770 -101.21 -15.85 65.48
C ARG A 770 -100.31 -16.26 64.32
N VAL A 771 -100.44 -17.48 63.80
CA VAL A 771 -99.62 -17.95 62.66
C VAL A 771 -99.95 -17.18 61.38
N ALA A 772 -101.24 -16.95 61.09
CA ALA A 772 -101.67 -16.17 59.93
C ALA A 772 -101.15 -14.71 59.95
N ASN A 773 -101.22 -14.05 61.12
CA ASN A 773 -100.65 -12.71 61.29
C ASN A 773 -99.11 -12.70 61.19
N GLN A 774 -98.44 -13.68 61.80
CA GLN A 774 -96.97 -13.80 61.74
C GLN A 774 -96.48 -14.08 60.31
N ALA A 775 -97.21 -14.88 59.53
CA ALA A 775 -96.93 -15.12 58.12
C ALA A 775 -97.03 -13.84 57.29
N THR A 776 -98.11 -13.07 57.48
CA THR A 776 -98.33 -11.80 56.80
C THR A 776 -97.21 -10.79 57.13
N ALA A 777 -96.80 -10.70 58.39
CA ALA A 777 -95.73 -9.82 58.83
C ALA A 777 -94.36 -10.21 58.25
N VAL A 778 -93.98 -11.49 58.32
CA VAL A 778 -92.69 -11.98 57.80
C VAL A 778 -92.64 -11.91 56.27
N GLY A 779 -93.74 -12.22 55.57
CA GLY A 779 -93.83 -12.03 54.13
C GLY A 779 -93.58 -10.58 53.72
N ALA A 780 -94.28 -9.63 54.35
CA ALA A 780 -94.09 -8.20 54.07
C ALA A 780 -92.66 -7.72 54.37
N GLU A 781 -92.08 -8.15 55.49
CA GLU A 781 -90.68 -7.85 55.86
C GLU A 781 -89.70 -8.34 54.78
N GLN A 782 -89.79 -9.62 54.40
CA GLN A 782 -88.83 -10.23 53.47
C GLN A 782 -89.05 -9.77 52.02
N ALA A 783 -90.29 -9.49 51.58
CA ALA A 783 -90.54 -8.91 50.26
C ALA A 783 -90.05 -7.46 50.15
N ALA A 784 -90.17 -6.66 51.21
CA ALA A 784 -89.60 -5.31 51.26
C ALA A 784 -88.06 -5.36 51.25
N ALA A 785 -87.46 -6.27 52.03
CA ALA A 785 -86.01 -6.49 52.01
C ALA A 785 -85.52 -6.92 50.62
N ALA A 786 -86.16 -7.92 50.00
CA ALA A 786 -85.80 -8.41 48.66
C ALA A 786 -85.83 -7.29 47.61
N ARG A 787 -86.85 -6.41 47.66
CA ARG A 787 -86.91 -5.23 46.80
C ARG A 787 -85.72 -4.28 47.03
N GLN A 788 -85.41 -3.94 48.28
CA GLN A 788 -84.24 -3.09 48.58
C GLN A 788 -82.94 -3.71 48.03
N ARG A 789 -82.81 -5.04 48.07
CA ARG A 789 -81.65 -5.74 47.49
C ARG A 789 -81.60 -5.59 45.97
N ALA A 790 -82.70 -5.80 45.27
CA ALA A 790 -82.78 -5.53 43.83
C ALA A 790 -82.43 -4.08 43.47
N ASP A 791 -82.92 -3.10 44.23
CA ASP A 791 -82.59 -1.67 44.05
C ASP A 791 -81.08 -1.40 44.30
N GLU A 792 -80.47 -2.02 45.32
CA GLU A 792 -79.01 -1.97 45.58
C GLU A 792 -78.18 -2.64 44.46
N ALA A 793 -78.65 -3.76 43.90
CA ALA A 793 -77.97 -4.48 42.82
C ALA A 793 -77.98 -3.69 41.50
N LEU A 794 -79.11 -3.03 41.19
CA LEU A 794 -79.22 -2.15 40.02
C LEU A 794 -78.27 -0.94 40.13
N ALA A 795 -78.07 -0.41 41.34
CA ALA A 795 -77.08 0.66 41.57
C ALA A 795 -75.64 0.17 41.33
N ALA A 796 -75.30 -1.04 41.80
CA ALA A 796 -73.98 -1.66 41.57
C ALA A 796 -73.74 -1.93 40.07
N ALA A 797 -74.72 -2.51 39.37
CA ALA A 797 -74.66 -2.73 37.93
C ALA A 797 -74.46 -1.44 37.12
N LYS A 798 -75.10 -0.33 37.54
CA LYS A 798 -74.84 0.98 36.93
C LYS A 798 -73.41 1.45 37.18
N ALA A 799 -72.93 1.41 38.42
CA ALA A 799 -71.57 1.85 38.75
C ALA A 799 -70.50 1.03 38.00
N ALA A 800 -70.74 -0.27 37.82
CA ALA A 800 -69.90 -1.14 36.99
C ALA A 800 -69.90 -0.73 35.50
N ALA A 801 -71.08 -0.42 34.94
CA ALA A 801 -71.18 0.09 33.56
C ALA A 801 -70.52 1.48 33.39
N ASP A 802 -70.69 2.38 34.36
CA ASP A 802 -70.01 3.68 34.39
C ASP A 802 -68.47 3.50 34.52
N ALA A 803 -67.99 2.42 35.18
CA ALA A 803 -66.58 2.08 35.27
C ALA A 803 -66.02 1.51 33.95
N ALA A 804 -66.72 0.57 33.32
CA ALA A 804 -66.38 0.06 31.99
C ALA A 804 -66.32 1.18 30.94
N ALA A 805 -67.26 2.13 30.99
CA ALA A 805 -67.26 3.31 30.11
C ALA A 805 -66.03 4.21 30.31
N ARG A 806 -65.53 4.37 31.56
CA ARG A 806 -64.26 5.06 31.84
C ARG A 806 -63.07 4.28 31.27
N ALA A 807 -62.99 2.97 31.55
CA ALA A 807 -61.90 2.13 31.07
C ALA A 807 -61.78 2.15 29.52
N ALA A 808 -62.91 2.05 28.82
CA ALA A 808 -62.98 2.12 27.37
C ALA A 808 -62.55 3.48 26.79
N ALA A 809 -62.69 4.57 27.54
CA ALA A 809 -62.26 5.90 27.12
C ALA A 809 -60.73 6.05 27.09
N GLU A 810 -60.00 5.37 27.99
CA GLU A 810 -58.52 5.41 28.07
C GLU A 810 -57.83 4.70 26.90
N VAL A 811 -58.50 3.72 26.28
CA VAL A 811 -57.94 2.88 25.20
C VAL A 811 -57.50 3.73 24.00
N LYS A 812 -58.30 4.72 23.61
CA LYS A 812 -57.98 5.57 22.45
C LYS A 812 -56.71 6.42 22.72
N PRO A 813 -56.61 7.24 23.79
CA PRO A 813 -55.40 7.96 24.15
C PRO A 813 -54.15 7.07 24.23
N ALA A 814 -54.25 5.85 24.76
CA ALA A 814 -53.12 4.93 24.84
C ALA A 814 -52.60 4.51 23.45
N PHE A 815 -53.49 4.19 22.49
CA PHE A 815 -53.08 3.91 21.11
C PHE A 815 -52.62 5.16 20.34
N GLU A 816 -53.15 6.36 20.65
CA GLU A 816 -52.62 7.63 20.10
C GLU A 816 -51.19 7.91 20.61
N ALA A 817 -50.88 7.58 21.88
CA ALA A 817 -49.53 7.62 22.42
C ALA A 817 -48.60 6.59 21.74
N ALA A 818 -49.03 5.35 21.58
CA ALA A 818 -48.26 4.31 20.86
C ALA A 818 -47.97 4.70 19.40
N ALA A 819 -48.94 5.32 18.70
CA ALA A 819 -48.73 5.83 17.35
C ALA A 819 -47.73 7.00 17.31
N ALA A 820 -47.74 7.88 18.31
CA ALA A 820 -46.74 8.93 18.45
C ALA A 820 -45.33 8.36 18.73
N ALA A 821 -45.22 7.34 19.59
CA ALA A 821 -43.97 6.64 19.88
C ALA A 821 -43.39 5.95 18.63
N ALA A 822 -44.23 5.24 17.87
CA ALA A 822 -43.86 4.61 16.60
C ALA A 822 -43.38 5.64 15.56
N LYS A 823 -44.02 6.82 15.49
CA LYS A 823 -43.53 7.92 14.65
C LYS A 823 -42.15 8.41 15.12
N SER A 824 -41.94 8.61 16.42
CA SER A 824 -40.62 9.01 16.95
C SER A 824 -39.53 7.97 16.64
N SER A 825 -39.83 6.68 16.73
CA SER A 825 -38.91 5.61 16.28
C SER A 825 -38.57 5.72 14.79
N ALA A 826 -39.56 5.96 13.92
CA ALA A 826 -39.34 6.15 12.49
C ALA A 826 -38.51 7.41 12.17
N ASP A 827 -38.71 8.51 12.89
CA ASP A 827 -37.93 9.73 12.75
C ASP A 827 -36.49 9.57 13.30
N ALA A 828 -36.29 8.77 14.36
CA ALA A 828 -34.97 8.37 14.85
C ALA A 828 -34.21 7.49 13.83
N ALA A 829 -34.90 6.54 13.18
CA ALA A 829 -34.34 5.68 12.15
C ALA A 829 -33.92 6.47 10.88
N ARG A 830 -34.68 7.52 10.51
CA ARG A 830 -34.27 8.48 9.47
C ARG A 830 -32.99 9.21 9.85
N ALA A 831 -32.91 9.75 11.07
CA ALA A 831 -31.71 10.41 11.56
C ALA A 831 -30.48 9.47 11.56
N ALA A 832 -30.65 8.20 11.93
CA ALA A 832 -29.58 7.21 11.82
C ALA A 832 -29.12 6.98 10.37
N ALA A 833 -30.04 6.91 9.39
CA ALA A 833 -29.70 6.78 7.98
C ALA A 833 -28.97 8.03 7.43
N ASP A 834 -29.45 9.24 7.75
CA ASP A 834 -28.80 10.52 7.37
C ASP A 834 -27.38 10.63 7.96
N ALA A 835 -27.19 10.15 9.19
CA ALA A 835 -25.89 10.09 9.85
C ALA A 835 -24.95 9.08 9.18
N GLN A 836 -25.45 7.89 8.81
CA GLN A 836 -24.69 6.87 8.08
C GLN A 836 -24.28 7.35 6.67
N GLN A 837 -25.17 8.05 5.95
CA GLN A 837 -24.80 8.70 4.68
C GLN A 837 -23.70 9.75 4.90
N SER A 838 -23.85 10.62 5.89
CA SER A 838 -22.86 11.65 6.22
C SER A 838 -21.48 11.04 6.54
N ALA A 839 -21.44 9.94 7.30
CA ALA A 839 -20.21 9.20 7.58
C ALA A 839 -19.59 8.55 6.31
N ALA A 840 -20.41 8.06 5.38
CA ALA A 840 -19.93 7.52 4.11
C ALA A 840 -19.35 8.62 3.20
N GLU A 841 -19.99 9.79 3.11
CA GLU A 841 -19.46 10.96 2.41
C GLU A 841 -18.13 11.42 3.01
N ALA A 842 -18.04 11.47 4.35
CA ALA A 842 -16.80 11.79 5.06
C ALA A 842 -15.68 10.78 4.76
N ALA A 843 -15.98 9.48 4.68
CA ALA A 843 -14.98 8.46 4.34
C ALA A 843 -14.42 8.61 2.91
N VAL A 844 -15.25 9.02 1.95
CA VAL A 844 -14.83 9.30 0.56
C VAL A 844 -13.95 10.55 0.51
N ASP A 845 -14.38 11.66 1.12
CA ASP A 845 -13.60 12.90 1.16
C ASP A 845 -12.27 12.70 1.94
N GLY A 846 -12.27 11.95 3.04
CA GLY A 846 -11.08 11.61 3.83
C GLY A 846 -10.08 10.74 3.09
N ALA A 847 -10.54 9.73 2.34
CA ALA A 847 -9.69 8.92 1.48
C ALA A 847 -9.02 9.74 0.36
N ALA A 848 -9.76 10.68 -0.24
CA ALA A 848 -9.21 11.57 -1.26
C ALA A 848 -8.24 12.62 -0.68
N ALA A 849 -8.45 13.11 0.55
CA ALA A 849 -7.48 13.95 1.26
C ALA A 849 -6.15 13.22 1.50
N ARG A 850 -6.20 11.96 1.98
CA ARG A 850 -5.02 11.09 2.12
C ARG A 850 -4.30 10.87 0.78
N ALA A 851 -5.04 10.71 -0.31
CA ALA A 851 -4.45 10.59 -1.65
C ALA A 851 -3.77 11.89 -2.12
N ALA A 852 -4.32 13.06 -1.82
CA ALA A 852 -3.69 14.36 -2.13
C ALA A 852 -2.38 14.57 -1.36
N SER A 853 -2.36 14.27 -0.05
CA SER A 853 -1.14 14.25 0.76
C SER A 853 -0.05 13.33 0.16
N SER A 854 -0.42 12.11 -0.26
CA SER A 854 0.52 11.17 -0.89
C SER A 854 1.15 11.73 -2.17
N ARG A 855 0.36 12.40 -3.02
CA ARG A 855 0.86 13.04 -4.25
C ARG A 855 1.71 14.28 -3.96
N ALA A 856 1.39 15.06 -2.93
CA ALA A 856 2.23 16.18 -2.48
C ALA A 856 3.60 15.70 -1.97
N GLY A 857 3.64 14.57 -1.24
CA GLY A 857 4.88 13.90 -0.83
C GLY A 857 5.74 13.40 -2.00
N GLN A 858 5.12 13.00 -3.12
CA GLN A 858 5.83 12.65 -4.36
C GLN A 858 6.47 13.90 -5.01
N ALA A 859 5.74 15.03 -5.06
CA ALA A 859 6.27 16.30 -5.54
C ALA A 859 7.49 16.77 -4.71
N ASP A 860 7.42 16.66 -3.37
CA ASP A 860 8.52 16.97 -2.45
C ASP A 860 9.73 16.03 -2.64
N ALA A 861 9.49 14.73 -2.81
CA ALA A 861 10.55 13.77 -3.15
C ALA A 861 11.25 14.12 -4.48
N GLN A 862 10.51 14.53 -5.51
CA GLN A 862 11.08 14.96 -6.79
C GLN A 862 11.86 16.28 -6.63
N ALA A 863 11.27 17.29 -5.99
CA ALA A 863 11.89 18.61 -5.81
C ALA A 863 13.23 18.52 -5.05
N ARG A 864 13.33 17.67 -4.02
CA ARG A 864 14.60 17.37 -3.35
C ARG A 864 15.66 16.82 -4.31
N GLN A 865 15.30 15.90 -5.21
CA GLN A 865 16.24 15.36 -6.20
C GLN A 865 16.65 16.42 -7.25
N ASP A 866 15.69 17.19 -7.78
CA ASP A 866 15.96 18.28 -8.73
C ASP A 866 16.90 19.34 -8.10
N ALA A 867 16.74 19.69 -6.81
CA ALA A 867 17.62 20.61 -6.10
C ALA A 867 19.04 20.05 -5.88
N ILE A 868 19.18 18.76 -5.49
CA ILE A 868 20.48 18.09 -5.35
C ILE A 868 21.26 18.09 -6.68
N LEU A 869 20.57 17.82 -7.79
CA LEU A 869 21.16 17.86 -9.13
C LEU A 869 21.54 19.30 -9.55
N ALA A 870 20.72 20.31 -9.23
CA ALA A 870 21.05 21.72 -9.47
C ALA A 870 22.33 22.14 -8.71
N ARG A 871 22.44 21.74 -7.43
CA ARG A 871 23.63 21.96 -6.60
C ARG A 871 24.86 21.24 -7.15
N ARG A 872 24.71 20.02 -7.67
CA ARG A 872 25.77 19.27 -8.36
C ARG A 872 26.26 19.99 -9.63
N ALA A 873 25.34 20.52 -10.44
CA ALA A 873 25.67 21.29 -11.64
C ALA A 873 26.43 22.58 -11.29
N ALA A 874 26.00 23.33 -10.27
CA ALA A 874 26.70 24.52 -9.79
C ALA A 874 28.13 24.19 -9.29
N ASN A 875 28.31 23.07 -8.59
CA ASN A 875 29.62 22.64 -8.12
C ASN A 875 30.57 22.23 -9.26
N ALA A 876 30.05 21.61 -10.32
CA ALA A 876 30.81 21.35 -11.54
C ALA A 876 31.23 22.66 -12.25
N ALA A 877 30.29 23.61 -12.39
CA ALA A 877 30.56 24.91 -12.99
C ALA A 877 31.66 25.70 -12.25
N ASN A 878 31.65 25.69 -10.91
CA ASN A 878 32.69 26.31 -10.08
C ASN A 878 34.08 25.67 -10.30
N ASN A 879 34.15 24.33 -10.42
CA ASN A 879 35.40 23.64 -10.73
C ASN A 879 35.93 24.01 -12.12
N ASP A 880 35.06 24.07 -13.12
CA ASP A 880 35.42 24.46 -14.48
C ASP A 880 35.89 25.92 -14.57
N ALA A 881 35.25 26.83 -13.83
CA ALA A 881 35.72 28.21 -13.69
C ALA A 881 37.12 28.29 -13.03
N ALA A 882 37.38 27.50 -11.99
CA ALA A 882 38.69 27.44 -11.34
C ALA A 882 39.79 26.89 -12.27
N ILE A 883 39.48 25.87 -13.09
CA ILE A 883 40.38 25.35 -14.12
C ILE A 883 40.64 26.42 -15.20
N ALA A 884 39.59 27.09 -15.69
CA ALA A 884 39.72 28.17 -16.67
C ALA A 884 40.61 29.31 -16.16
N GLY A 885 40.44 29.72 -14.90
CA GLY A 885 41.29 30.72 -14.23
C GLY A 885 42.77 30.29 -14.15
N ARG A 886 43.05 29.03 -13.78
CA ARG A 886 44.42 28.49 -13.78
C ARG A 886 45.05 28.51 -15.17
N ASN A 887 44.30 28.16 -16.22
CA ASN A 887 44.78 28.21 -17.60
C ASN A 887 45.03 29.65 -18.09
N ALA A 888 44.15 30.61 -17.75
CA ALA A 888 44.35 32.02 -18.07
C ALA A 888 45.57 32.64 -17.37
N ALA A 889 45.83 32.25 -16.11
CA ALA A 889 47.03 32.66 -15.38
C ALA A 889 48.30 32.06 -16.00
N ALA A 890 48.27 30.78 -16.40
CA ALA A 890 49.38 30.14 -17.12
C ALA A 890 49.67 30.82 -18.47
N ALA A 891 48.64 31.02 -19.31
CA ALA A 891 48.77 31.72 -20.58
C ALA A 891 49.35 33.15 -20.42
N THR A 892 48.98 33.85 -19.35
CA THR A 892 49.49 35.19 -19.04
C THR A 892 50.97 35.18 -18.62
N ARG A 893 51.46 34.11 -17.97
CA ARG A 893 52.90 33.89 -17.71
C ARG A 893 53.66 33.51 -18.98
N ASP A 894 53.11 32.62 -19.82
CA ASP A 894 53.73 32.29 -21.10
C ASP A 894 53.87 33.54 -21.99
N ALA A 895 52.88 34.44 -21.95
CA ALA A 895 52.92 35.74 -22.63
C ALA A 895 53.84 36.80 -21.99
N SER A 896 54.27 36.68 -20.72
CA SER A 896 55.35 37.52 -20.20
C SER A 896 56.71 36.97 -20.62
N ILE A 897 56.93 35.66 -20.53
CA ILE A 897 58.16 34.98 -20.97
C ILE A 897 58.42 35.24 -22.47
N ALA A 898 57.37 35.16 -23.31
CA ALA A 898 57.48 35.45 -24.74
C ALA A 898 57.93 36.89 -25.02
N ARG A 899 57.44 37.88 -24.24
CA ARG A 899 57.88 39.27 -24.34
C ARG A 899 59.32 39.47 -23.86
N SER A 900 59.74 38.82 -22.78
CA SER A 900 61.14 38.84 -22.35
C SER A 900 62.08 38.27 -23.42
N ALA A 901 61.70 37.17 -24.07
CA ALA A 901 62.45 36.60 -25.19
C ALA A 901 62.51 37.56 -26.40
N ALA A 902 61.41 38.22 -26.74
CA ALA A 902 61.38 39.22 -27.81
C ALA A 902 62.23 40.45 -27.52
N ASN A 903 62.29 40.90 -26.25
CA ASN A 903 63.14 42.00 -25.82
C ASN A 903 64.63 41.61 -25.87
N ALA A 904 64.98 40.39 -25.43
CA ALA A 904 66.34 39.87 -25.55
C ALA A 904 66.79 39.77 -27.02
N ALA A 905 65.93 39.21 -27.89
CA ALA A 905 66.18 39.13 -29.32
C ALA A 905 66.44 40.51 -29.96
N ALA A 906 65.68 41.54 -29.55
CA ALA A 906 65.87 42.91 -30.01
C ALA A 906 67.19 43.54 -29.50
N ALA A 907 67.62 43.23 -28.28
CA ALA A 907 68.90 43.66 -27.74
C ALA A 907 70.09 42.99 -28.45
N ASP A 908 70.02 41.68 -28.67
CA ASP A 908 71.05 40.96 -29.45
C ASP A 908 71.09 41.44 -30.91
N ALA A 909 69.95 41.75 -31.53
CA ALA A 909 69.92 42.34 -32.87
C ALA A 909 70.57 43.74 -32.92
N ALA A 910 70.33 44.60 -31.93
CA ALA A 910 70.98 45.92 -31.83
C ALA A 910 72.49 45.79 -31.59
N ALA A 911 72.92 44.84 -30.75
CA ALA A 911 74.33 44.53 -30.55
C ALA A 911 74.99 43.99 -31.83
N ALA A 912 74.30 43.15 -32.60
CA ALA A 912 74.78 42.61 -33.87
C ALA A 912 74.93 43.72 -34.93
N GLN A 913 73.99 44.66 -35.00
CA GLN A 913 74.11 45.86 -35.85
C GLN A 913 75.31 46.71 -35.42
N GLY A 914 75.51 46.92 -34.11
CA GLY A 914 76.71 47.60 -33.59
C GLY A 914 78.01 46.88 -33.94
N ALA A 915 78.03 45.55 -33.92
CA ALA A 915 79.18 44.75 -34.36
C ALA A 915 79.46 44.88 -35.85
N ALA A 916 78.42 44.84 -36.69
CA ALA A 916 78.54 45.08 -38.12
C ALA A 916 79.08 46.49 -38.43
N SER A 917 78.57 47.53 -37.78
CA SER A 917 79.09 48.90 -37.94
C SER A 917 80.54 49.07 -37.49
N ARG A 918 80.99 48.34 -36.46
CA ARG A 918 82.42 48.26 -36.11
C ARG A 918 83.22 47.59 -37.22
N ALA A 919 82.77 46.44 -37.71
CA ALA A 919 83.44 45.70 -38.79
C ALA A 919 83.55 46.54 -40.09
N GLU A 920 82.48 47.24 -40.45
CA GLU A 920 82.42 48.19 -41.58
C GLU A 920 83.45 49.33 -41.41
N SER A 921 83.59 49.88 -40.19
CA SER A 921 84.57 50.93 -39.88
C SER A 921 86.02 50.42 -39.90
N GLU A 922 86.27 49.21 -39.39
CA GLU A 922 87.60 48.59 -39.37
C GLU A 922 88.04 48.19 -40.80
N ALA A 923 87.11 47.75 -41.65
CA ALA A 923 87.36 47.48 -43.07
C ALA A 923 87.71 48.76 -43.85
N ALA A 924 87.03 49.87 -43.58
CA ALA A 924 87.36 51.17 -44.16
C ALA A 924 88.77 51.65 -43.73
N ALA A 925 89.12 51.50 -42.45
CA ALA A 925 90.45 51.82 -41.94
C ALA A 925 91.54 50.90 -42.53
N ALA A 926 91.30 49.59 -42.64
CA ALA A 926 92.22 48.64 -43.28
C ALA A 926 92.47 48.98 -44.76
N THR A 927 91.42 49.44 -45.46
CA THR A 927 91.52 49.90 -46.86
C THR A 927 92.38 51.17 -46.94
N ALA A 928 92.16 52.14 -46.05
CA ALA A 928 92.98 53.36 -46.01
C ALA A 928 94.46 53.08 -45.65
N ALA A 929 94.74 52.13 -44.76
CA ALA A 929 96.09 51.65 -44.48
C ALA A 929 96.73 50.94 -45.69
N ALA A 930 95.96 50.16 -46.46
CA ALA A 930 96.43 49.55 -47.70
C ALA A 930 96.74 50.57 -48.81
N ASP A 931 95.91 51.61 -48.95
CA ASP A 931 96.13 52.72 -49.88
C ASP A 931 97.31 53.62 -49.43
N SER A 932 97.60 53.68 -48.13
CA SER A 932 98.81 54.30 -47.57
C SER A 932 100.04 53.45 -47.88
N ALA A 933 100.00 52.15 -47.59
CA ALA A 933 101.09 51.22 -47.83
C ALA A 933 101.50 51.18 -49.32
N GLN A 934 100.53 51.28 -50.22
CA GLN A 934 100.76 51.34 -51.66
C GLN A 934 101.47 52.64 -52.09
N ARG A 935 101.09 53.80 -51.55
CA ARG A 935 101.78 55.07 -51.82
C ARG A 935 103.21 55.07 -51.28
N HIS A 936 103.44 54.46 -50.12
CA HIS A 936 104.79 54.24 -49.60
C HIS A 936 105.63 53.30 -50.49
N ALA A 937 105.02 52.25 -51.06
CA ALA A 937 105.69 51.37 -52.02
C ALA A 937 106.06 52.09 -53.32
N GLU A 938 105.18 52.95 -53.84
CA GLU A 938 105.45 53.80 -55.01
C GLU A 938 106.58 54.80 -54.74
N GLY A 939 106.60 55.43 -53.55
CA GLY A 939 107.70 56.29 -53.11
C GLY A 939 109.03 55.54 -52.93
N ALA A 940 108.99 54.30 -52.42
CA ALA A 940 110.17 53.45 -52.29
C ALA A 940 110.75 53.04 -53.66
N ALA A 941 109.88 52.73 -54.62
CA ALA A 941 110.26 52.43 -56.00
C ALA A 941 110.89 53.65 -56.69
N GLU A 942 110.35 54.86 -56.48
CA GLU A 942 110.92 56.08 -57.07
C GLU A 942 112.29 56.41 -56.47
N ALA A 943 112.45 56.31 -55.14
CA ALA A 943 113.75 56.47 -54.49
C ALA A 943 114.78 55.43 -54.98
N ALA A 944 114.37 54.17 -55.21
CA ALA A 944 115.25 53.14 -55.78
C ALA A 944 115.69 53.46 -57.22
N LYS A 945 114.80 54.02 -58.06
CA LYS A 945 115.17 54.51 -59.42
C LYS A 945 116.17 55.66 -59.34
N ASN A 946 115.97 56.62 -58.43
CA ASN A 946 116.85 57.78 -58.25
C ASN A 946 118.23 57.37 -57.70
N ALA A 947 118.27 56.36 -56.83
CA ALA A 947 119.52 55.73 -56.39
C ALA A 947 120.26 55.06 -57.56
N LEU A 948 119.55 54.33 -58.43
CA LEU A 948 120.11 53.70 -59.63
C LEU A 948 120.60 54.72 -60.68
N ALA A 949 119.87 55.82 -60.86
CA ALA A 949 120.32 56.93 -61.70
C ALA A 949 121.61 57.54 -61.14
N SER A 950 121.65 57.81 -59.83
CA SER A 950 122.84 58.35 -59.16
C SER A 950 124.05 57.41 -59.26
N ALA A 951 123.85 56.09 -59.18
CA ALA A 951 124.91 55.10 -59.38
C ALA A 951 125.47 55.10 -60.81
N ARG A 952 124.61 55.25 -61.83
CA ARG A 952 125.03 55.37 -63.24
C ARG A 952 125.82 56.65 -63.50
N ASP A 953 125.37 57.77 -62.92
CA ASP A 953 126.12 59.03 -62.97
C ASP A 953 127.48 58.90 -62.25
N ALA A 954 127.53 58.24 -61.09
CA ALA A 954 128.75 58.04 -60.32
C ALA A 954 129.79 57.21 -61.11
N GLN A 955 129.31 56.18 -61.81
CA GLN A 955 130.13 55.35 -62.68
C GLN A 955 130.70 56.17 -63.85
N LYS A 956 129.87 56.97 -64.51
CA LYS A 956 130.32 57.86 -65.58
C LYS A 956 131.40 58.86 -65.10
N GLN A 957 131.29 59.38 -63.88
CA GLN A 957 132.31 60.26 -63.30
C GLN A 957 133.64 59.53 -63.05
N ALA A 958 133.62 58.25 -62.67
CA ALA A 958 134.83 57.44 -62.54
C ALA A 958 135.47 57.14 -63.91
N ASP A 959 134.65 56.84 -64.93
CA ASP A 959 135.12 56.58 -66.30
C ASP A 959 135.75 57.84 -66.94
N ASP A 960 135.12 59.02 -66.75
CA ASP A 960 135.64 60.33 -67.20
C ASP A 960 136.98 60.69 -66.51
N ALA A 961 137.22 60.20 -65.29
CA ALA A 961 138.48 60.41 -64.55
C ALA A 961 139.63 59.54 -65.09
N GLU A 962 139.38 58.26 -65.35
CA GLU A 962 140.37 57.35 -65.97
C GLU A 962 140.78 57.80 -67.38
N ALA A 963 139.90 58.51 -68.10
CA ALA A 963 140.21 59.06 -69.42
C ALA A 963 141.24 60.21 -69.37
N ARG A 964 141.18 61.09 -68.35
CA ARG A 964 142.04 62.28 -68.23
C ARG A 964 143.49 61.92 -67.88
N ALA A 965 143.68 60.99 -66.94
CA ALA A 965 145.00 60.56 -66.50
C ALA A 965 145.86 59.93 -67.62
N ARG A 966 145.24 59.44 -68.70
CA ARG A 966 145.95 58.89 -69.87
C ARG A 966 146.53 59.98 -70.78
N ALA A 967 145.83 61.11 -70.92
CA ALA A 967 146.17 62.17 -71.88
C ALA A 967 147.36 63.06 -71.46
N GLU A 968 147.76 63.05 -70.18
CA GLU A 968 148.96 63.77 -69.71
C GLU A 968 150.25 62.99 -69.95
N ILE A 969 150.17 61.65 -70.07
CA ILE A 969 151.34 60.78 -70.27
C ILE A 969 151.88 60.89 -71.70
N GLU A 970 151.00 60.87 -72.71
CA GLU A 970 151.40 60.91 -74.14
C GLU A 970 152.21 62.17 -74.51
N ARG A 971 151.96 63.31 -73.85
CA ARG A 971 152.64 64.58 -74.15
C ARG A 971 154.10 64.63 -73.70
N ALA A 972 154.53 63.75 -72.78
CA ALA A 972 155.88 63.77 -72.23
C ALA A 972 156.93 63.08 -73.13
N GLU A 973 156.51 62.21 -74.05
CA GLU A 973 157.43 61.42 -74.88
C GLU A 973 157.81 62.10 -76.20
N GLU A 974 156.96 63.01 -76.70
CA GLU A 974 157.11 63.58 -78.05
C GLU A 974 158.34 64.51 -78.21
N GLU A 975 158.74 65.22 -77.16
CA GLU A 975 159.93 66.08 -77.20
C GLU A 975 161.25 65.29 -77.22
N ARG A 976 161.32 64.15 -76.50
CA ARG A 976 162.55 63.36 -76.40
C ARG A 976 163.00 62.74 -77.73
N ARG A 977 162.07 62.50 -78.67
CA ARG A 977 162.38 61.97 -80.00
C ARG A 977 163.17 62.93 -80.91
N LYS A 978 163.31 64.21 -80.55
CA LYS A 978 164.03 65.22 -81.36
C LYS A 978 165.53 65.34 -81.05
N ALA A 979 166.05 64.62 -80.04
CA ALA A 979 167.43 64.80 -79.54
C ALA A 979 168.45 63.71 -79.96
N GLY A 980 168.01 62.60 -80.56
CA GLY A 980 168.88 61.68 -81.33
C GLY A 980 169.97 60.89 -80.56
N GLN A 981 169.58 59.89 -79.76
CA GLN A 981 170.47 58.81 -79.28
C GLN A 981 169.77 57.42 -79.40
N PRO A 982 170.53 56.30 -79.45
CA PRO A 982 170.03 55.00 -79.91
C PRO A 982 169.36 54.15 -78.82
N GLY A 983 168.59 53.13 -79.24
CA GLY A 983 167.94 52.14 -78.38
C GLY A 983 167.83 50.76 -79.06
N SER A 984 167.72 49.69 -78.27
CA SER A 984 167.82 48.28 -78.69
C SER A 984 166.46 47.61 -78.96
N ASN A 985 166.45 46.59 -79.84
CA ASN A 985 165.25 45.87 -80.30
C ASN A 985 164.86 44.68 -79.38
N ILE A 986 164.88 44.88 -78.05
CA ILE A 986 164.35 43.87 -77.12
C ILE A 986 162.82 43.89 -77.22
N ARG A 987 162.20 42.78 -77.62
CA ARG A 987 160.74 42.62 -77.70
C ARG A 987 160.25 41.53 -76.74
N GLU A 988 159.08 41.71 -76.16
CA GLU A 988 158.43 40.62 -75.41
C GLU A 988 158.03 39.50 -76.38
N LEU A 989 158.25 38.26 -75.97
CA LEU A 989 157.95 37.06 -76.75
C LEU A 989 156.74 36.34 -76.18
N TYR A 990 156.75 36.04 -74.88
CA TYR A 990 155.67 35.36 -74.16
C TYR A 990 155.53 35.89 -72.74
N THR A 991 154.32 35.79 -72.19
CA THR A 991 154.05 35.90 -70.76
C THR A 991 153.08 34.77 -70.37
N VAL A 992 153.61 33.72 -69.74
CA VAL A 992 152.85 32.55 -69.28
C VAL A 992 152.63 32.59 -67.76
N GLY A 993 151.66 31.83 -67.25
CA GLY A 993 151.29 31.85 -65.84
C GLY A 993 150.81 30.49 -65.35
N HIS A 994 151.61 29.83 -64.53
CA HIS A 994 151.33 28.50 -64.00
C HIS A 994 150.96 28.56 -62.52
N LEU A 995 150.02 27.71 -62.12
CA LEU A 995 149.72 27.46 -60.72
C LEU A 995 150.94 26.77 -60.08
N VAL A 996 151.30 27.16 -58.85
CA VAL A 996 152.32 26.45 -58.09
C VAL A 996 151.61 25.39 -57.24
N GLU A 997 151.72 24.14 -57.69
CA GLU A 997 150.99 22.98 -57.19
C GLU A 997 151.92 21.76 -57.05
N THR A 998 151.51 20.77 -56.28
CA THR A 998 152.25 19.49 -56.16
C THR A 998 152.05 18.61 -57.40
N LYS A 999 152.78 17.50 -57.50
CA LYS A 999 152.59 16.51 -58.57
C LYS A 999 151.20 15.83 -58.60
N ASP A 1000 150.44 15.96 -57.52
CA ASP A 1000 149.04 15.51 -57.41
C ASP A 1000 148.02 16.63 -57.75
N ASN A 1001 148.47 17.71 -58.38
CA ASN A 1001 147.71 18.92 -58.72
C ASN A 1001 146.99 19.54 -57.50
N LEU A 1002 147.68 19.63 -56.36
CA LEU A 1002 147.20 20.33 -55.17
C LEU A 1002 147.74 21.77 -55.15
N PRO A 1003 146.88 22.80 -55.33
CA PRO A 1003 147.33 24.19 -55.35
C PRO A 1003 147.84 24.66 -53.98
N LEU A 1004 148.94 25.41 -53.96
CA LEU A 1004 149.47 25.95 -52.72
C LEU A 1004 148.75 27.25 -52.29
N TYR A 1005 147.68 27.07 -51.52
CA TYR A 1005 146.95 28.17 -50.87
C TYR A 1005 147.78 28.89 -49.80
N TYR A 1006 147.61 30.21 -49.71
CA TYR A 1006 148.24 31.10 -48.72
C TYR A 1006 149.78 31.10 -48.72
N THR A 1007 150.43 30.63 -49.79
CA THR A 1007 151.89 30.69 -49.94
C THR A 1007 152.34 32.05 -50.45
N THR A 1008 153.35 32.64 -49.81
CA THR A 1008 153.85 33.97 -50.17
C THR A 1008 155.14 33.87 -51.01
N ALA A 1009 155.47 34.94 -51.74
CA ALA A 1009 156.72 35.01 -52.48
C ALA A 1009 157.96 34.96 -51.55
N GLU A 1010 157.84 35.41 -50.29
CA GLU A 1010 158.87 35.20 -49.26
C GLU A 1010 159.13 33.71 -48.93
N ASP A 1011 158.11 32.85 -49.01
CA ASP A 1011 158.26 31.41 -48.79
C ASP A 1011 158.95 30.74 -49.99
N VAL A 1012 158.57 31.14 -51.21
CA VAL A 1012 159.25 30.75 -52.45
C VAL A 1012 160.73 31.11 -52.40
N ARG A 1013 161.06 32.35 -52.01
CA ARG A 1013 162.45 32.80 -51.86
C ARG A 1013 163.22 31.92 -50.90
N ARG A 1014 162.60 31.50 -49.79
CA ARG A 1014 163.25 30.66 -48.77
C ARG A 1014 163.60 29.28 -49.31
N GLU A 1015 162.71 28.67 -50.09
CA GLU A 1015 162.97 27.35 -50.70
C GLU A 1015 164.05 27.44 -51.79
N LEU A 1016 163.98 28.45 -52.66
CA LEU A 1016 165.02 28.71 -53.67
C LEU A 1016 166.39 29.03 -53.04
N MET A 1017 166.41 29.62 -51.83
CA MET A 1017 167.62 29.83 -51.03
C MET A 1017 168.08 28.59 -50.24
N ARG A 1018 167.24 27.57 -50.08
CA ARG A 1018 167.60 26.30 -49.43
C ARG A 1018 168.37 25.39 -50.40
N CYS A 1019 167.88 25.27 -51.64
CA CYS A 1019 168.58 24.62 -52.74
C CYS A 1019 167.97 25.07 -54.08
N PHE A 1020 168.71 25.83 -54.89
CA PHE A 1020 168.17 26.43 -56.11
C PHE A 1020 167.90 25.37 -57.19
N ASN A 1021 168.92 24.60 -57.60
CA ASN A 1021 168.76 23.54 -58.59
C ASN A 1021 167.91 22.33 -58.14
N CYS A 1022 167.61 22.17 -56.84
CA CYS A 1022 166.60 21.22 -56.39
C CYS A 1022 165.18 21.60 -56.84
N SER A 1023 164.93 22.91 -57.06
CA SER A 1023 163.63 23.44 -57.46
C SER A 1023 163.60 23.98 -58.89
N PHE A 1024 164.75 24.38 -59.48
CA PHE A 1024 164.88 24.92 -60.83
C PHE A 1024 165.51 23.88 -61.78
N PRO A 1025 164.71 23.09 -62.53
CA PRO A 1025 165.17 21.88 -63.22
C PRO A 1025 165.80 22.16 -64.60
N ILE A 1026 166.83 22.99 -64.63
CA ILE A 1026 167.64 23.30 -65.83
C ILE A 1026 169.09 22.92 -65.56
N ASP A 1027 169.70 22.17 -66.48
CA ASP A 1027 171.08 21.72 -66.36
C ASP A 1027 172.06 22.90 -66.32
N GLY A 1028 173.08 22.80 -65.46
CA GLY A 1028 174.03 23.88 -65.16
C GLY A 1028 173.61 24.82 -64.02
N ALA A 1029 172.39 24.71 -63.48
CA ALA A 1029 171.96 25.52 -62.34
C ALA A 1029 172.76 25.19 -61.05
N PRO A 1030 173.20 26.20 -60.28
CA PRO A 1030 173.93 26.00 -59.02
C PRO A 1030 173.02 25.50 -57.89
N ALA A 1031 173.63 24.91 -56.85
CA ALA A 1031 172.91 24.51 -55.64
C ALA A 1031 172.60 25.70 -54.71
N HIS A 1032 173.49 26.70 -54.66
CA HIS A 1032 173.22 27.97 -53.97
C HIS A 1032 172.30 28.86 -54.82
N TYR A 1033 171.55 29.75 -54.16
CA TYR A 1033 170.79 30.78 -54.87
C TYR A 1033 171.74 31.82 -55.47
N PRO A 1034 171.64 32.14 -56.77
CA PRO A 1034 172.56 33.07 -57.43
C PRO A 1034 172.58 34.47 -56.80
N ALA A 1035 173.78 35.06 -56.71
CA ALA A 1035 173.95 36.46 -56.33
C ALA A 1035 173.57 37.40 -57.50
N PRO A 1036 173.03 38.61 -57.25
CA PRO A 1036 172.75 39.58 -58.31
C PRO A 1036 174.02 39.95 -59.10
N GLY A 1037 173.98 39.72 -60.42
CA GLY A 1037 175.10 39.87 -61.35
C GLY A 1037 175.95 38.62 -61.57
N GLU A 1038 175.73 37.53 -60.83
CA GLU A 1038 176.41 36.24 -61.00
C GLU A 1038 176.11 35.63 -62.37
N GLN A 1039 177.14 35.20 -63.09
CA GLN A 1039 177.03 34.60 -64.42
C GLN A 1039 177.00 33.07 -64.30
N ILE A 1040 175.94 32.46 -64.83
CA ILE A 1040 175.65 31.03 -64.77
C ILE A 1040 175.73 30.45 -66.18
N GLN A 1041 176.36 29.29 -66.31
CA GLN A 1041 176.42 28.53 -67.55
C GLN A 1041 175.32 27.46 -67.54
N LEU A 1042 174.10 27.82 -67.96
CA LEU A 1042 173.01 26.86 -68.15
C LEU A 1042 173.20 26.11 -69.48
N SER A 1043 172.50 24.99 -69.66
CA SER A 1043 172.40 24.31 -70.95
C SER A 1043 170.94 23.99 -71.30
N ALA A 1044 170.56 24.24 -72.55
CA ALA A 1044 169.20 24.04 -73.05
C ALA A 1044 169.17 23.00 -74.18
N CYS A 1045 168.49 21.88 -73.95
CA CYS A 1045 168.35 20.78 -74.90
C CYS A 1045 166.96 20.78 -75.55
N LEU A 1046 166.84 21.14 -76.83
CA LEU A 1046 165.57 21.15 -77.55
C LEU A 1046 165.27 19.77 -78.17
N PRO A 1047 164.19 19.06 -77.77
CA PRO A 1047 164.01 17.64 -78.14
C PRO A 1047 163.78 17.35 -79.63
N TYR A 1048 163.21 18.29 -80.39
CA TYR A 1048 162.57 17.99 -81.68
C TYR A 1048 163.49 18.12 -82.92
N LEU A 1049 164.75 18.52 -82.73
CA LEU A 1049 165.75 18.63 -83.82
C LEU A 1049 167.07 17.89 -83.51
N GLY A 1050 166.99 16.79 -82.73
CA GLY A 1050 168.05 15.80 -82.63
C GLY A 1050 169.14 16.08 -81.59
N PHE A 1051 168.74 16.25 -80.33
CA PHE A 1051 169.64 16.25 -79.15
C PHE A 1051 170.82 17.24 -79.18
N ILE A 1052 170.67 18.36 -79.89
CA ILE A 1052 171.60 19.49 -79.79
C ILE A 1052 171.23 20.27 -78.52
N CYS A 1053 172.00 20.06 -77.45
CA CYS A 1053 172.02 20.96 -76.30
C CYS A 1053 172.89 22.16 -76.64
N GLN A 1054 172.41 23.38 -76.39
CA GLN A 1054 173.18 24.61 -76.56
C GLN A 1054 173.49 25.25 -75.22
N ASP A 1055 174.70 25.81 -75.14
CA ASP A 1055 175.16 26.61 -74.01
C ASP A 1055 174.32 27.89 -73.88
N ALA A 1056 173.78 28.12 -72.69
CA ALA A 1056 172.87 29.20 -72.37
C ALA A 1056 173.45 30.06 -71.23
N PRO A 1057 174.49 30.89 -71.51
CA PRO A 1057 175.09 31.75 -70.51
C PRO A 1057 174.12 32.88 -70.12
N VAL A 1058 173.84 33.02 -68.82
CA VAL A 1058 172.94 34.05 -68.26
C VAL A 1058 173.57 34.77 -67.07
N ARG A 1059 173.05 35.96 -66.72
CA ARG A 1059 173.29 36.61 -65.43
C ARG A 1059 172.02 36.74 -64.61
N ALA A 1060 172.08 36.39 -63.32
CA ALA A 1060 170.94 36.41 -62.41
C ALA A 1060 170.75 37.78 -61.72
N TYR A 1061 169.50 38.18 -61.47
CA TYR A 1061 169.16 39.41 -60.74
C TYR A 1061 167.85 39.24 -59.95
N ASP A 1062 167.76 39.83 -58.76
CA ASP A 1062 166.49 39.96 -58.02
C ASP A 1062 165.58 41.00 -58.69
N LEU A 1063 164.26 40.79 -58.67
CA LEU A 1063 163.30 41.84 -59.05
C LEU A 1063 163.22 42.95 -57.98
N PRO A 1064 162.85 44.19 -58.36
CA PRO A 1064 162.62 45.27 -57.42
C PRO A 1064 161.60 44.89 -56.33
N LEU A 1065 161.94 45.17 -55.07
CA LEU A 1065 161.05 44.90 -53.94
C LEU A 1065 159.81 45.79 -54.00
N VAL A 1066 158.62 45.19 -54.01
CA VAL A 1066 157.34 45.93 -53.96
C VAL A 1066 156.86 45.96 -52.51
N ASN A 1067 156.61 47.14 -51.97
CA ASN A 1067 156.27 47.35 -50.54
C ASN A 1067 157.26 46.67 -49.57
N GLY A 1068 158.55 46.60 -49.94
CA GLY A 1068 159.61 45.94 -49.16
C GLY A 1068 159.66 44.42 -49.27
N LYS A 1069 158.78 43.79 -50.08
CA LYS A 1069 158.67 42.34 -50.26
C LYS A 1069 159.29 41.87 -51.57
N TRP A 1070 159.88 40.67 -51.56
CA TRP A 1070 160.49 40.07 -52.75
C TRP A 1070 159.40 39.50 -53.66
N GLN A 1071 159.49 39.81 -54.96
CA GLN A 1071 158.47 39.43 -55.94
C GLN A 1071 158.94 38.33 -56.91
N GLY A 1072 160.24 38.05 -56.96
CA GLY A 1072 160.83 37.14 -57.95
C GLY A 1072 162.21 37.57 -58.41
N PHE A 1073 162.66 37.03 -59.53
CA PHE A 1073 164.00 37.19 -60.09
C PHE A 1073 163.97 37.11 -61.61
N TYR A 1074 165.06 37.53 -62.26
CA TYR A 1074 165.19 37.46 -63.71
C TYR A 1074 166.61 37.09 -64.14
N PHE A 1075 166.72 36.52 -65.33
CA PHE A 1075 167.98 36.25 -66.01
C PHE A 1075 168.16 37.17 -67.21
N ILE A 1076 169.36 37.69 -67.43
CA ILE A 1076 169.76 38.35 -68.69
C ILE A 1076 170.70 37.43 -69.46
N ALA A 1077 170.30 37.02 -70.67
CA ALA A 1077 171.10 36.29 -71.63
C ALA A 1077 172.41 37.03 -71.97
N GLN A 1078 173.53 36.30 -71.98
CA GLN A 1078 174.86 36.81 -72.33
C GLN A 1078 175.24 36.41 -73.76
N ASP A 1079 176.38 36.88 -74.26
CA ASP A 1079 176.94 36.46 -75.55
C ASP A 1079 177.07 34.93 -75.63
N GLY A 1080 176.54 34.35 -76.71
CA GLY A 1080 176.47 32.90 -76.93
C GLY A 1080 175.10 32.26 -76.61
N HIS A 1081 174.22 32.94 -75.88
CA HIS A 1081 172.87 32.46 -75.59
C HIS A 1081 171.99 32.43 -76.85
N PHE A 1082 171.22 31.35 -77.05
CA PHE A 1082 170.42 31.11 -78.27
C PHE A 1082 169.31 32.16 -78.52
N ASP A 1083 168.74 32.74 -77.46
CA ASP A 1083 167.80 33.87 -77.55
C ASP A 1083 168.44 35.21 -77.94
N GLY A 1084 169.76 35.26 -78.13
CA GLY A 1084 170.52 36.48 -78.35
C GLY A 1084 170.89 37.20 -77.04
N ALA A 1085 172.00 37.96 -77.08
CA ALA A 1085 172.52 38.66 -75.91
C ALA A 1085 171.61 39.84 -75.51
N GLY A 1086 171.40 40.03 -74.21
CA GLY A 1086 170.50 41.06 -73.67
C GLY A 1086 169.02 40.66 -73.63
N SER A 1087 168.65 39.47 -74.13
CA SER A 1087 167.35 38.85 -73.87
C SER A 1087 167.13 38.61 -72.38
N VAL A 1088 165.88 38.65 -71.91
CA VAL A 1088 165.52 38.60 -70.49
C VAL A 1088 164.40 37.61 -70.26
N VAL A 1089 164.53 36.74 -69.25
CA VAL A 1089 163.40 35.96 -68.72
C VAL A 1089 163.17 36.33 -67.25
N GLU A 1090 161.97 36.83 -66.96
CA GLU A 1090 161.51 37.26 -65.64
C GLU A 1090 160.58 36.23 -65.02
N PHE A 1091 160.82 35.84 -63.77
CA PHE A 1091 159.98 34.99 -62.94
C PHE A 1091 159.38 35.81 -61.80
N ARG A 1092 158.04 35.87 -61.71
CA ARG A 1092 157.31 36.68 -60.73
C ARG A 1092 156.26 35.83 -59.99
N PHE A 1093 156.19 35.96 -58.67
CA PHE A 1093 155.35 35.14 -57.79
C PHE A 1093 154.28 35.97 -57.09
N PHE A 1094 153.01 35.57 -57.19
CA PHE A 1094 151.89 36.24 -56.52
C PHE A 1094 150.75 35.28 -56.15
N GLN A 1095 149.83 35.72 -55.28
CA GLN A 1095 148.59 34.99 -55.00
C GLN A 1095 147.46 35.49 -55.91
N ASN A 1096 146.70 34.58 -56.51
CA ASN A 1096 145.51 34.92 -57.28
C ASN A 1096 144.31 35.25 -56.37
N SER A 1097 143.15 35.58 -56.96
CA SER A 1097 141.93 35.96 -56.23
C SER A 1097 141.31 34.85 -55.38
N GLN A 1098 141.79 33.60 -55.47
CA GLN A 1098 141.41 32.47 -54.63
C GLN A 1098 142.46 32.16 -53.55
N GLY A 1099 143.52 32.97 -53.45
CA GLY A 1099 144.62 32.79 -52.48
C GLY A 1099 145.65 31.73 -52.87
N MET A 1100 145.61 31.19 -54.09
CA MET A 1100 146.56 30.20 -54.60
C MET A 1100 147.80 30.89 -55.18
N LEU A 1101 148.99 30.34 -54.92
CA LEU A 1101 150.25 30.83 -55.48
C LEU A 1101 150.34 30.55 -56.99
N VAL A 1102 150.75 31.57 -57.75
CA VAL A 1102 151.00 31.54 -59.19
C VAL A 1102 152.43 32.02 -59.45
N VAL A 1103 153.12 31.34 -60.37
CA VAL A 1103 154.34 31.84 -61.00
C VAL A 1103 153.99 32.34 -62.40
N GLN A 1104 154.27 33.61 -62.67
CA GLN A 1104 154.22 34.21 -63.99
C GLN A 1104 155.64 34.29 -64.55
N VAL A 1105 155.83 33.85 -65.79
CA VAL A 1105 157.13 33.88 -66.47
C VAL A 1105 157.01 34.66 -67.77
N THR A 1106 157.83 35.70 -67.91
CA THR A 1106 157.83 36.61 -69.06
C THR A 1106 159.16 36.52 -69.78
N GLY A 1107 159.16 36.01 -71.01
CA GLY A 1107 160.33 35.96 -71.89
C GLY A 1107 160.35 37.15 -72.85
N LYS A 1108 161.52 37.81 -72.97
CA LYS A 1108 161.78 38.94 -73.87
C LYS A 1108 163.06 38.67 -74.64
N VAL A 1109 163.00 38.76 -75.97
CA VAL A 1109 164.08 38.33 -76.87
C VAL A 1109 164.65 39.48 -77.71
N ASN A 1110 165.92 39.35 -78.06
CA ASN A 1110 166.72 40.34 -78.77
C ASN A 1110 167.56 39.61 -79.84
N ASP A 1111 167.00 39.50 -81.05
CA ASP A 1111 167.57 38.77 -82.19
C ASP A 1111 167.76 37.24 -81.95
N PRO A 1112 166.69 36.49 -81.61
CA PRO A 1112 166.78 35.07 -81.27
C PRO A 1112 167.10 34.18 -82.48
N ALA A 1113 167.95 33.18 -82.27
CA ALA A 1113 168.34 32.20 -83.29
C ALA A 1113 167.28 31.09 -83.51
N ALA A 1114 166.28 31.00 -82.64
CA ALA A 1114 165.19 30.02 -82.70
C ALA A 1114 163.84 30.69 -83.04
N PRO A 1115 162.92 30.04 -83.78
CA PRO A 1115 161.61 30.59 -84.07
C PRO A 1115 160.76 30.83 -82.82
N ASP A 1116 160.14 32.00 -82.71
CA ASP A 1116 159.25 32.44 -81.64
C ASP A 1116 158.36 31.34 -81.05
N TRP A 1117 157.55 30.70 -81.89
CA TRP A 1117 156.56 29.68 -81.48
C TRP A 1117 157.20 28.41 -80.89
N LEU A 1118 158.41 28.06 -81.32
CA LEU A 1118 159.14 26.89 -80.82
C LEU A 1118 159.73 27.18 -79.44
N ASN A 1119 160.18 28.43 -79.24
CA ASN A 1119 160.70 28.92 -77.97
C ASN A 1119 159.59 29.08 -76.92
N GLU A 1120 158.46 29.70 -77.30
CA GLU A 1120 157.26 29.81 -76.44
C GLU A 1120 156.72 28.43 -76.02
N TYR A 1121 156.60 27.47 -76.94
CA TYR A 1121 156.14 26.11 -76.63
C TYR A 1121 157.11 25.34 -75.73
N ALA A 1122 158.43 25.48 -75.94
CA ALA A 1122 159.43 24.86 -75.08
C ALA A 1122 159.47 25.50 -73.68
N ALA A 1123 159.27 26.82 -73.61
CA ALA A 1123 159.22 27.60 -72.38
C ALA A 1123 158.02 27.23 -71.50
N ASP A 1124 156.80 27.22 -72.05
CA ASP A 1124 155.57 26.89 -71.29
C ASP A 1124 155.68 25.52 -70.59
N SER A 1125 156.15 24.50 -71.34
CA SER A 1125 156.39 23.17 -70.76
C SER A 1125 157.46 23.17 -69.66
N LYS A 1126 158.53 23.97 -69.80
CA LYS A 1126 159.62 24.03 -68.80
C LYS A 1126 159.29 24.88 -67.58
N TRP A 1127 158.43 25.90 -67.74
CA TRP A 1127 157.96 26.72 -66.64
C TRP A 1127 156.81 26.05 -65.87
N HIS A 1128 156.08 25.13 -66.50
CA HIS A 1128 155.21 24.18 -65.79
C HIS A 1128 156.00 23.11 -65.02
N ASP A 1129 157.04 22.49 -65.64
CA ASP A 1129 157.96 21.59 -64.91
C ASP A 1129 158.54 22.30 -63.66
N PHE A 1130 158.93 23.57 -63.80
CA PHE A 1130 159.41 24.40 -62.70
C PHE A 1130 158.32 24.67 -61.65
N SER A 1131 157.08 25.00 -62.04
CA SER A 1131 156.00 25.28 -61.09
C SER A 1131 155.64 24.06 -60.24
N ILE A 1132 155.69 22.85 -60.83
CA ILE A 1132 155.47 21.58 -60.12
C ILE A 1132 156.67 21.23 -59.23
N ALA A 1133 157.91 21.33 -59.72
CA ALA A 1133 159.10 21.02 -58.92
C ALA A 1133 159.22 21.95 -57.69
N LEU A 1134 158.94 23.24 -57.88
CA LEU A 1134 158.88 24.23 -56.81
C LEU A 1134 157.70 23.97 -55.86
N GLY A 1135 156.51 23.64 -56.37
CA GLY A 1135 155.33 23.37 -55.56
C GLY A 1135 155.48 22.12 -54.69
N GLU A 1136 156.02 21.04 -55.26
CA GLU A 1136 156.39 19.81 -54.55
C GLU A 1136 157.38 20.09 -53.42
N ASN A 1137 158.45 20.84 -53.69
CA ASN A 1137 159.45 21.19 -52.69
C ASN A 1137 158.85 22.10 -51.59
N ILE A 1138 158.08 23.12 -51.95
CA ILE A 1138 157.44 23.99 -50.96
C ILE A 1138 156.41 23.21 -50.12
N HIS A 1139 155.72 22.22 -50.68
CA HIS A 1139 154.84 21.34 -49.90
C HIS A 1139 155.60 20.41 -48.94
N THR A 1140 156.75 19.89 -49.38
CA THR A 1140 157.57 18.93 -48.61
C THR A 1140 158.36 19.59 -47.47
N HIS A 1141 158.61 20.90 -47.54
CA HIS A 1141 159.48 21.62 -46.60
C HIS A 1141 158.77 22.76 -45.83
N ARG A 1142 157.44 22.80 -45.86
CA ARG A 1142 156.58 23.66 -45.02
C ARG A 1142 156.01 22.91 -43.82
#